data_AF-A0A2D7IKE1-F1
#
_entry.id   AF-A0A2D7IKE1-F1
#
_cell.length_a   1.000
_cell.length_b   1.000
_cell.length_c   1.000
_cell.angle_alpha   90.00
_cell.angle_beta   90.00
_cell.angle_gamma   90.00
#
_symmetry.space_group_name_H-M   'P 1'
#
loop_
_entity.id
_entity.type
_entity.pdbx_description
1 polymer ?
#
loop_
_entity_poly.entity_id
_entity_poly.type
_entity_poly.pdbx_seq_one_letter_code
_entity_poly.pdbx_strand_id
1 'polypeptide(L)'
;MKKQICHKILISVSILVLSGCGFLEEEDSKTTDNVSYTNTLDQSLGGNQGDINDYFYNFDNDVDASFFRYNPNLMANYQSYSDYYSLFGEDPTRMSYRTFPDYLLSATKEDEEEFTRRYPIDSLTVIDSVVYDSIEMISTPFKNLELLQWNLDAEPSLQRYKLVSSDWIVADTTLFYNDTFNVTAYRAILNTPFIDSGMVFVDSSEWTDTNYVFISDDQLRFTNAFQFNKKQLSNDSLVFRINTDCNDNGQWDVAESILEDYNGNGVFEVLFEYSDNNNNGEYDSGDDAIQDYNNDGVISVAYEFVDRGNGIWDPHEPYFDLDSSGTYDLNEPYQDRNCNGKWDDHESYVDVDGSGSYSLGDDFTDSGNRMYDIEEEYTPKDINGDGEPDKMLYIIGDKPNNLIVDWVDPDYPQVLLELGLGEGITSRWGEQFENIIEEVDFTDIKQQYVEDVDSLVTLFTREKVGHVINNVSSPDDYYITKSEWSKTTGGETERFYNYHIFHNPNHLNQISYPSYFLPIGFYFSPNEIENGFWSKKNLESQVLYYTSNGLLRDGEMIDTAYYDTTDIAIYFIEKSYEVESSAVTVPAGNRSSLDVPAKDTTFTENECFKITMVTTMTMVGSGVDFGQKTISWLVKNKGLAKSEIYIRWTEHPFDSDLTPNNNNLDSQNQAWVGLNRIELTSVNMQSENNAFRRLTNPVKAIELRDIGDHPDFNFDPFYVSNQVGIQTLDLRELSE
;
A
#
# COMPACT_ATOMS: atom_id res chain seq x y z
N MET A 1 -36.93 6.41 -21.46
CA MET A 1 -38.10 5.64 -21.01
C MET A 1 -37.64 4.22 -20.72
N LYS A 2 -37.97 3.69 -19.52
CA LYS A 2 -37.88 2.27 -19.09
C LYS A 2 -36.45 1.66 -19.04
N LYS A 3 -35.89 1.52 -17.84
CA LYS A 3 -35.96 0.34 -16.93
C LYS A 3 -35.00 -0.77 -17.36
N GLN A 4 -33.89 -0.89 -16.64
CA GLN A 4 -33.23 -2.17 -16.39
C GLN A 4 -33.06 -2.37 -14.88
N ILE A 5 -33.20 -3.63 -14.52
CA ILE A 5 -33.48 -4.19 -13.20
C ILE A 5 -32.16 -4.53 -12.52
N CYS A 6 -31.93 -4.01 -11.31
CA CYS A 6 -30.87 -4.50 -10.42
C CYS A 6 -31.33 -5.78 -9.71
N HIS A 7 -30.46 -6.80 -9.71
CA HIS A 7 -30.49 -7.88 -8.72
C HIS A 7 -29.75 -7.45 -7.45
N LYS A 8 -30.35 -7.82 -6.32
CA LYS A 8 -29.97 -7.44 -4.95
C LYS A 8 -28.81 -8.30 -4.44
N ILE A 9 -27.85 -7.68 -3.76
CA ILE A 9 -27.13 -8.29 -2.63
C ILE A 9 -27.21 -7.31 -1.45
N LEU A 10 -27.60 -7.86 -0.31
CA LEU A 10 -28.06 -7.19 0.90
C LEU A 10 -26.88 -7.11 1.89
N ILE A 11 -26.43 -5.90 2.26
CA ILE A 11 -25.59 -5.69 3.44
C ILE A 11 -26.17 -4.53 4.24
N SER A 12 -26.52 -4.80 5.50
CA SER A 12 -27.21 -3.91 6.41
C SER A 12 -26.30 -2.79 6.92
N VAL A 13 -26.70 -1.54 6.68
CA VAL A 13 -26.19 -0.35 7.39
C VAL A 13 -27.27 0.08 8.38
N SER A 14 -26.97 -0.04 9.68
CA SER A 14 -27.81 0.52 10.74
C SER A 14 -27.45 1.98 10.93
N ILE A 15 -28.33 2.87 10.47
CA ILE A 15 -28.34 4.30 10.77
C ILE A 15 -29.11 4.48 12.09
N LEU A 16 -28.43 4.97 13.14
CA LEU A 16 -29.06 5.40 14.37
C LEU A 16 -29.25 6.92 14.32
N VAL A 17 -30.51 7.32 14.11
CA VAL A 17 -30.98 8.71 14.18
C VAL A 17 -31.19 9.06 15.65
N LEU A 18 -30.34 9.95 16.19
CA LEU A 18 -30.57 10.57 17.50
C LEU A 18 -31.64 11.65 17.37
N SER A 19 -32.82 11.35 17.91
CA SER A 19 -33.90 12.31 18.12
C SER A 19 -33.69 13.01 19.46
N GLY A 20 -33.73 14.35 19.44
CA GLY A 20 -33.67 15.16 20.65
C GLY A 20 -34.87 14.95 21.56
N CYS A 21 -34.58 14.96 22.87
CA CYS A 21 -35.56 15.18 23.92
C CYS A 21 -34.89 16.08 24.96
N GLY A 22 -35.34 17.33 25.06
CA GLY A 22 -34.96 18.22 26.14
C GLY A 22 -35.70 17.83 27.42
N PHE A 23 -34.99 17.86 28.55
CA PHE A 23 -35.63 17.83 29.86
C PHE A 23 -34.77 18.53 30.93
N LEU A 24 -35.34 19.64 31.40
CA LEU A 24 -35.18 20.35 32.67
C LEU A 24 -33.85 21.03 33.03
N GLU A 25 -33.90 22.36 32.91
CA GLU A 25 -33.42 23.31 33.91
C GLU A 25 -33.91 22.89 35.32
N GLU A 26 -32.98 22.50 36.18
CA GLU A 26 -33.06 22.80 37.60
C GLU A 26 -31.90 23.76 37.91
N GLU A 27 -32.26 24.99 38.29
CA GLU A 27 -31.37 25.95 38.93
C GLU A 27 -30.89 25.37 40.26
N ASP A 28 -29.75 24.69 40.25
CA ASP A 28 -28.88 24.63 41.41
C ASP A 28 -27.81 25.72 41.23
N SER A 29 -27.93 26.74 42.07
CA SER A 29 -26.99 27.85 42.20
C SER A 29 -25.61 27.35 42.61
N LYS A 30 -24.82 26.89 41.65
CA LYS A 30 -23.36 26.95 41.72
C LYS A 30 -22.94 28.19 40.98
N THR A 31 -22.27 29.08 41.70
CA THR A 31 -21.58 30.26 41.20
C THR A 31 -20.91 29.96 39.87
N THR A 32 -21.48 30.49 38.78
CA THR A 32 -20.73 30.75 37.56
C THR A 32 -19.62 31.71 37.93
N ASP A 33 -18.43 31.18 38.19
CA ASP A 33 -17.21 31.97 38.16
C ASP A 33 -17.10 32.50 36.73
N ASN A 34 -17.49 33.76 36.53
CA ASN A 34 -17.10 34.50 35.35
C ASN A 34 -15.57 34.55 35.38
N VAL A 35 -14.90 33.67 34.63
CA VAL A 35 -13.46 33.74 34.43
C VAL A 35 -13.18 35.06 33.72
N SER A 36 -12.78 36.07 34.49
CA SER A 36 -12.41 37.38 34.00
C SER A 36 -10.93 37.35 33.67
N TYR A 37 -10.59 37.25 32.39
CA TYR A 37 -9.20 37.35 31.92
C TYR A 37 -8.64 38.75 32.17
N THR A 38 -7.48 38.84 32.83
CA THR A 38 -6.84 40.11 33.18
C THR A 38 -5.83 40.52 32.11
N ASN A 39 -5.73 41.80 31.78
CA ASN A 39 -4.65 42.32 30.94
C ASN A 39 -4.26 43.73 31.40
N THR A 40 -3.00 43.88 31.83
CA THR A 40 -2.46 45.14 32.36
C THR A 40 -1.52 45.87 31.40
N LEU A 41 -1.29 45.40 30.17
CA LEU A 41 -0.27 45.95 29.26
C LEU A 41 -0.45 47.46 28.99
N ASP A 42 -1.70 47.90 28.85
CA ASP A 42 -2.08 49.28 28.60
C ASP A 42 -2.33 50.11 29.88
N GLN A 43 -2.17 49.49 31.05
CA GLN A 43 -2.37 50.14 32.35
C GLN A 43 -1.07 50.74 32.89
N SER A 44 -1.18 51.72 33.77
CA SER A 44 -0.03 52.26 34.51
C SER A 44 0.13 51.50 35.82
N LEU A 45 1.27 50.83 36.00
CA LEU A 45 1.63 50.10 37.21
C LEU A 45 2.59 50.93 38.08
N GLY A 46 2.52 50.76 39.40
CA GLY A 46 3.25 51.59 40.38
C GLY A 46 4.52 50.95 40.96
N GLY A 47 4.94 49.79 40.45
CA GLY A 47 6.08 49.03 40.94
C GLY A 47 7.37 49.23 40.14
N ASN A 48 8.37 48.37 40.39
CA ASN A 48 9.64 48.40 39.66
C ASN A 48 9.43 48.14 38.16
N GLN A 49 10.25 48.77 37.31
CA GLN A 49 10.25 48.53 35.86
C GLN A 49 11.68 48.49 35.30
N GLY A 50 11.91 47.71 34.25
CA GLY A 50 13.21 47.57 33.61
C GLY A 50 13.13 47.08 32.17
N ASP A 51 14.09 47.45 31.33
CA ASP A 51 14.14 47.02 29.94
C ASP A 51 14.42 45.51 29.85
N ILE A 52 13.71 44.79 28.98
CA ILE A 52 13.88 43.34 28.85
C ILE A 52 15.30 42.92 28.49
N ASN A 53 16.03 43.74 27.72
CA ASN A 53 17.41 43.45 27.30
C ASN A 53 18.40 43.59 28.47
N ASP A 54 18.05 44.35 29.52
CA ASP A 54 18.84 44.41 30.75
C ASP A 54 18.63 43.16 31.62
N TYR A 55 17.53 42.42 31.46
CA TYR A 55 17.12 41.37 32.40
C TYR A 55 17.15 39.94 31.84
N PHE A 56 16.94 39.69 30.54
CA PHE A 56 17.07 38.35 29.96
C PHE A 56 18.45 38.13 29.34
N TYR A 57 18.71 38.68 28.15
CA TYR A 57 20.05 38.78 27.54
C TYR A 57 19.96 39.85 26.47
N ASN A 58 20.96 40.73 26.37
CA ASN A 58 21.12 41.55 25.18
C ASN A 58 21.87 40.71 24.15
N PHE A 59 21.17 40.27 23.11
CA PHE A 59 21.70 39.38 22.09
C PHE A 59 22.69 40.05 21.12
N ASP A 60 22.87 41.37 21.20
CA ASP A 60 24.00 42.06 20.55
C ASP A 60 25.34 41.69 21.21
N ASN A 61 25.32 41.19 22.45
CA ASN A 61 26.50 40.74 23.16
C ASN A 61 26.74 39.24 22.94
N ASP A 62 28.01 38.84 22.98
CA ASP A 62 28.37 37.43 23.09
C ASP A 62 28.13 36.96 24.52
N VAL A 63 27.19 36.02 24.70
CA VAL A 63 26.78 35.49 26.00
C VAL A 63 27.43 34.13 26.19
N ASP A 64 28.12 33.95 27.32
CA ASP A 64 28.58 32.64 27.79
C ASP A 64 28.14 32.47 29.26
N ALA A 65 27.14 31.63 29.47
CA ALA A 65 26.56 31.34 30.77
C ALA A 65 26.67 29.85 31.10
N SER A 66 26.79 29.55 32.40
CA SER A 66 26.79 28.19 32.93
C SER A 66 25.78 28.10 34.07
N PHE A 67 24.99 27.04 34.04
CA PHE A 67 23.93 26.73 34.99
C PHE A 67 24.17 25.36 35.62
N PHE A 68 23.72 25.18 36.86
CA PHE A 68 23.46 23.86 37.40
C PHE A 68 22.04 23.45 37.03
N ARG A 69 21.90 22.25 36.47
CA ARG A 69 20.64 21.62 36.10
C ARG A 69 20.34 20.50 37.09
N TYR A 70 19.16 20.54 37.69
CA TYR A 70 18.73 19.62 38.73
C TYR A 70 17.80 18.55 38.15
N ASN A 71 17.87 17.34 38.72
CA ASN A 71 17.01 16.24 38.27
C ASN A 71 15.57 16.39 38.84
N PRO A 72 14.52 16.29 38.00
CA PRO A 72 13.10 16.31 38.39
C PRO A 72 12.76 15.51 39.65
N ASN A 73 13.18 14.25 39.71
CA ASN A 73 12.69 13.28 40.71
C ASN A 73 13.23 13.57 42.10
N LEU A 74 14.20 14.48 42.19
CA LEU A 74 14.80 14.90 43.44
C LEU A 74 14.40 16.33 43.83
N MET A 75 13.71 17.10 42.97
CA MET A 75 13.36 18.50 43.25
C MET A 75 12.50 18.67 44.51
N ALA A 76 11.69 17.68 44.87
CA ALA A 76 10.91 17.71 46.12
C ALA A 76 11.79 17.59 47.38
N ASN A 77 13.00 17.05 47.26
CA ASN A 77 13.86 16.71 48.40
C ASN A 77 14.82 17.85 48.81
N TYR A 78 14.93 18.91 48.02
CA TYR A 78 15.84 20.04 48.29
C TYR A 78 15.31 21.35 47.70
N GLN A 79 15.56 22.47 48.38
CA GLN A 79 15.06 23.79 47.94
C GLN A 79 16.17 24.69 47.36
N SER A 80 17.43 24.39 47.65
CA SER A 80 18.60 25.17 47.22
C SER A 80 19.77 24.28 46.77
N TYR A 81 20.76 24.89 46.11
CA TYR A 81 22.07 24.25 45.87
C TYR A 81 22.72 23.72 47.15
N SER A 82 22.69 24.51 48.23
CA SER A 82 23.28 24.13 49.53
C SER A 82 22.65 22.86 50.10
N ASP A 83 21.33 22.69 49.96
CA ASP A 83 20.62 21.47 50.36
C ASP A 83 21.03 20.26 49.49
N TYR A 84 21.10 20.45 48.17
CA TYR A 84 21.53 19.42 47.23
C TYR A 84 22.93 18.91 47.56
N TYR A 85 23.89 19.83 47.67
CA TYR A 85 25.29 19.49 47.95
C TYR A 85 25.43 18.78 49.31
N SER A 86 24.60 19.14 50.29
CA SER A 86 24.60 18.48 51.60
C SER A 86 24.08 17.03 51.54
N LEU A 87 23.17 16.73 50.61
CA LEU A 87 22.59 15.40 50.42
C LEU A 87 23.48 14.48 49.58
N PHE A 88 24.05 14.99 48.48
CA PHE A 88 24.79 14.18 47.50
C PHE A 88 26.31 14.33 47.60
N GLY A 89 26.81 15.42 48.18
CA GLY A 89 28.25 15.69 48.31
C GLY A 89 28.94 16.11 47.02
N GLU A 90 28.18 16.42 45.96
CA GLU A 90 28.68 16.80 44.65
C GLU A 90 27.84 17.93 44.00
N ASP A 91 28.42 18.59 42.99
CA ASP A 91 27.72 19.59 42.19
C ASP A 91 26.67 18.93 41.28
N PRO A 92 25.51 19.57 41.03
CA PRO A 92 24.60 19.11 39.99
C PRO A 92 25.23 19.17 38.60
N THR A 93 24.59 18.52 37.63
CA THR A 93 24.97 18.57 36.22
C THR A 93 25.09 20.00 35.73
N ARG A 94 26.17 20.30 34.99
CA ARG A 94 26.36 21.61 34.36
C ARG A 94 25.69 21.68 33.00
N MET A 95 24.99 22.78 32.76
CA MET A 95 24.46 23.17 31.46
C MET A 95 25.15 24.45 31.02
N SER A 96 25.83 24.43 29.89
CA SER A 96 26.35 25.64 29.23
C SER A 96 25.27 26.26 28.36
N TYR A 97 25.29 27.58 28.22
CA TYR A 97 24.41 28.36 27.35
C TYR A 97 25.23 29.45 26.69
N ARG A 98 25.27 29.46 25.36
CA ARG A 98 26.11 30.38 24.59
C ARG A 98 25.38 31.00 23.44
N THR A 99 25.77 32.22 23.07
CA THR A 99 25.50 32.73 21.72
C THR A 99 26.15 31.77 20.74
N PHE A 100 25.37 31.25 19.80
CA PHE A 100 25.85 30.22 18.89
C PHE A 100 26.13 30.89 17.53
N PRO A 101 27.40 30.97 17.09
CA PRO A 101 27.76 31.72 15.88
C PRO A 101 27.16 31.05 14.64
N ASP A 102 26.31 31.77 13.91
CA ASP A 102 25.95 31.71 12.48
C ASP A 102 25.93 30.33 11.78
N TYR A 103 25.50 29.25 12.46
CA TYR A 103 25.29 27.94 11.83
C TYR A 103 23.90 27.77 11.22
N LEU A 104 22.89 28.47 11.71
CA LEU A 104 21.58 28.51 11.06
C LEU A 104 21.54 29.72 10.13
N LEU A 105 21.37 29.45 8.84
CA LEU A 105 21.15 30.49 7.84
C LEU A 105 19.65 30.76 7.73
N SER A 106 19.28 32.03 7.76
CA SER A 106 17.94 32.48 7.44
C SER A 106 17.87 32.91 5.97
N ALA A 107 16.78 32.56 5.29
CA ALA A 107 16.55 32.92 3.90
C ALA A 107 15.11 33.40 3.71
N THR A 108 14.94 34.46 2.93
CA THR A 108 13.65 35.01 2.48
C THR A 108 13.50 34.82 0.98
N LYS A 109 12.31 35.11 0.43
CA LYS A 109 12.06 35.02 -1.02
C LYS A 109 13.06 35.83 -1.87
N GLU A 110 13.58 36.92 -1.35
CA GLU A 110 14.53 37.80 -2.04
C GLU A 110 15.88 37.10 -2.29
N ASP A 111 16.18 36.06 -1.50
CA ASP A 111 17.43 35.29 -1.54
C ASP A 111 17.36 34.07 -2.49
N GLU A 112 16.23 33.84 -3.17
CA GLU A 112 15.98 32.66 -4.01
C GLU A 112 17.09 32.42 -5.04
N GLU A 113 17.52 33.46 -5.75
CA GLU A 113 18.56 33.36 -6.79
C GLU A 113 19.91 32.90 -6.21
N GLU A 114 20.26 33.33 -5.00
CA GLU A 114 21.51 32.94 -4.35
C GLU A 114 21.41 31.53 -3.75
N PHE A 115 20.32 31.23 -3.05
CA PHE A 115 20.17 30.00 -2.28
C PHE A 115 19.87 28.76 -3.14
N THR A 116 19.19 28.93 -4.27
CA THR A 116 18.87 27.84 -5.21
C THR A 116 19.92 27.64 -6.30
N ARG A 117 20.93 28.51 -6.35
CA ARG A 117 22.00 28.42 -7.34
C ARG A 117 22.79 27.12 -7.18
N ARG A 118 22.81 26.34 -8.25
CA ARG A 118 23.51 25.05 -8.32
C ARG A 118 24.96 25.26 -8.75
N TYR A 119 25.87 24.67 -7.99
CA TYR A 119 27.29 24.59 -8.30
C TYR A 119 27.67 23.14 -8.57
N PRO A 120 28.33 22.82 -9.70
CA PRO A 120 28.74 21.45 -9.99
C PRO A 120 29.80 20.96 -9.00
N ILE A 121 29.77 19.66 -8.69
CA ILE A 121 30.76 18.96 -7.89
C ILE A 121 31.53 18.01 -8.80
N ASP A 122 32.64 18.49 -9.36
CA ASP A 122 33.42 17.75 -10.35
C ASP A 122 33.93 16.39 -9.82
N SER A 123 34.24 16.29 -8.52
CA SER A 123 34.74 15.05 -7.91
C SER A 123 33.71 13.92 -7.80
N LEU A 124 32.42 14.24 -7.92
CA LEU A 124 31.30 13.28 -7.87
C LEU A 124 30.60 13.11 -9.22
N THR A 125 31.06 13.85 -10.24
CA THR A 125 30.52 13.78 -11.59
C THR A 125 31.27 12.73 -12.40
N VAL A 126 30.53 11.75 -12.95
CA VAL A 126 31.05 10.65 -13.76
C VAL A 126 30.33 10.65 -15.10
N ILE A 127 31.10 10.82 -16.17
CA ILE A 127 30.61 10.74 -17.54
C ILE A 127 30.65 9.28 -17.98
N ASP A 128 29.64 8.82 -18.71
CA ASP A 128 29.52 7.47 -19.25
C ASP A 128 29.65 6.38 -18.16
N SER A 129 28.90 6.52 -17.07
CA SER A 129 28.81 5.50 -16.02
C SER A 129 28.07 4.27 -16.55
N VAL A 130 28.72 3.11 -16.51
CA VAL A 130 28.15 1.84 -17.01
C VAL A 130 27.58 1.02 -15.85
N VAL A 131 26.28 0.75 -15.89
CA VAL A 131 25.58 -0.13 -14.95
C VAL A 131 25.18 -1.43 -15.66
N TYR A 132 25.45 -2.56 -15.01
CA TYR A 132 25.11 -3.89 -15.53
C TYR A 132 23.76 -4.32 -14.98
N ASP A 133 22.86 -4.76 -15.85
CA ASP A 133 21.55 -5.26 -15.47
C ASP A 133 21.10 -6.42 -16.38
N SER A 134 19.96 -7.02 -16.06
CA SER A 134 19.45 -8.19 -16.76
C SER A 134 17.93 -8.24 -16.81
N ILE A 135 17.42 -8.92 -17.82
CA ILE A 135 15.99 -9.09 -18.05
C ILE A 135 15.67 -10.56 -18.28
N GLU A 136 14.67 -11.06 -17.56
CA GLU A 136 14.19 -12.44 -17.68
C GLU A 136 12.98 -12.50 -18.62
N MET A 137 13.05 -13.37 -19.62
CA MET A 137 11.96 -13.65 -20.55
C MET A 137 11.52 -15.09 -20.41
N ILE A 138 10.20 -15.31 -20.37
CA ILE A 138 9.59 -16.63 -20.21
C ILE A 138 8.63 -16.88 -21.37
N SER A 139 8.71 -18.07 -21.96
CA SER A 139 7.79 -18.51 -23.01
C SER A 139 6.36 -18.69 -22.48
N THR A 140 5.39 -18.74 -23.38
CA THR A 140 4.01 -19.12 -23.07
C THR A 140 4.00 -20.59 -22.66
N PRO A 141 3.51 -20.94 -21.47
CA PRO A 141 3.40 -22.33 -21.07
C PRO A 141 2.34 -23.03 -21.91
N PHE A 142 2.65 -24.23 -22.42
CA PHE A 142 1.70 -25.07 -23.15
C PHE A 142 1.87 -26.55 -22.77
N LYS A 143 0.92 -27.38 -23.19
CA LYS A 143 1.00 -28.84 -23.05
C LYS A 143 0.90 -29.49 -24.42
N ASN A 144 1.62 -30.58 -24.60
CA ASN A 144 1.50 -31.42 -25.77
C ASN A 144 0.31 -32.36 -25.62
N LEU A 145 -0.44 -32.58 -26.69
CA LEU A 145 -1.40 -33.67 -26.79
C LEU A 145 -0.63 -34.97 -27.07
N GLU A 146 -0.67 -35.92 -26.14
CA GLU A 146 0.12 -37.16 -26.25
C GLU A 146 -0.73 -38.34 -26.72
N LEU A 147 -1.99 -38.38 -26.30
CA LEU A 147 -2.90 -39.50 -26.58
C LEU A 147 -4.36 -39.02 -26.55
N LEU A 148 -5.20 -39.63 -27.39
CA LEU A 148 -6.64 -39.62 -27.22
C LEU A 148 -7.08 -40.97 -26.68
N GLN A 149 -7.89 -40.98 -25.63
CA GLN A 149 -8.33 -42.22 -24.99
C GLN A 149 -9.85 -42.24 -24.81
N TRP A 150 -10.51 -43.28 -25.30
CA TRP A 150 -11.95 -43.48 -25.13
C TRP A 150 -12.29 -43.69 -23.66
N ASN A 151 -13.25 -42.92 -23.16
CA ASN A 151 -13.61 -42.93 -21.75
C ASN A 151 -14.67 -43.99 -21.42
N LEU A 152 -14.22 -45.22 -21.15
CA LEU A 152 -15.10 -46.32 -20.73
C LEU A 152 -15.73 -46.12 -19.33
N ASP A 153 -15.18 -45.25 -18.49
CA ASP A 153 -15.72 -44.98 -17.14
C ASP A 153 -16.99 -44.11 -17.14
N ALA A 154 -17.37 -43.53 -18.28
CA ALA A 154 -18.62 -42.76 -18.40
C ALA A 154 -19.83 -43.66 -18.69
N GLU A 155 -21.03 -43.15 -18.38
CA GLU A 155 -22.28 -43.75 -18.85
C GLU A 155 -22.24 -43.92 -20.38
N PRO A 156 -22.78 -45.00 -20.97
CA PRO A 156 -22.63 -45.34 -22.39
C PRO A 156 -22.93 -44.17 -23.34
N SER A 157 -24.00 -43.42 -23.11
CA SER A 157 -24.41 -42.24 -23.91
C SER A 157 -23.51 -41.01 -23.76
N LEU A 158 -22.58 -41.01 -22.80
CA LEU A 158 -21.63 -39.93 -22.52
C LEU A 158 -20.17 -40.31 -22.81
N GLN A 159 -19.92 -41.55 -23.21
CA GLN A 159 -18.59 -42.01 -23.60
C GLN A 159 -18.09 -41.26 -24.83
N ARG A 160 -16.81 -40.89 -24.80
CA ARG A 160 -16.12 -40.11 -25.84
C ARG A 160 -14.62 -40.11 -25.59
N TYR A 161 -13.82 -39.74 -26.59
CA TYR A 161 -12.38 -39.55 -26.40
C TYR A 161 -12.07 -38.41 -25.42
N LYS A 162 -11.15 -38.67 -24.50
CA LYS A 162 -10.49 -37.69 -23.62
C LYS A 162 -9.12 -37.34 -24.19
N LEU A 163 -8.78 -36.06 -24.11
CA LEU A 163 -7.46 -35.55 -24.47
C LEU A 163 -6.50 -35.78 -23.30
N VAL A 164 -5.45 -36.58 -23.51
CA VAL A 164 -4.38 -36.82 -22.55
C VAL A 164 -3.19 -35.95 -22.92
N SER A 165 -2.84 -35.02 -22.04
CA SER A 165 -1.78 -34.05 -22.28
C SER A 165 -0.56 -34.27 -21.39
N SER A 166 0.60 -33.79 -21.85
CA SER A 166 1.85 -33.79 -21.09
C SER A 166 1.82 -32.89 -19.85
N ASP A 167 2.92 -32.89 -19.10
CA ASP A 167 3.24 -31.80 -18.18
C ASP A 167 3.43 -30.47 -18.91
N TRP A 168 3.37 -29.36 -18.17
CA TRP A 168 3.58 -28.03 -18.73
C TRP A 168 5.01 -27.88 -19.27
N ILE A 169 5.10 -27.43 -20.52
CA ILE A 169 6.34 -27.10 -21.20
C ILE A 169 6.49 -25.58 -21.16
N VAL A 170 7.62 -25.12 -20.65
CA VAL A 170 8.00 -23.70 -20.56
C VAL A 170 9.52 -23.59 -20.69
N ALA A 171 9.99 -22.50 -21.27
CA ALA A 171 11.40 -22.16 -21.30
C ALA A 171 11.59 -20.70 -20.92
N ASP A 172 12.70 -20.40 -20.26
CA ASP A 172 13.11 -19.07 -19.87
C ASP A 172 14.51 -18.73 -20.40
N THR A 173 14.81 -17.44 -20.46
CA THR A 173 16.15 -16.95 -20.75
C THR A 173 16.40 -15.62 -20.06
N THR A 174 17.65 -15.37 -19.67
CA THR A 174 18.10 -14.10 -19.11
C THR A 174 18.99 -13.38 -20.10
N LEU A 175 18.63 -12.15 -20.48
CA LEU A 175 19.44 -11.29 -21.32
C LEU A 175 20.13 -10.24 -20.45
N PHE A 176 21.45 -10.14 -20.54
CA PHE A 176 22.24 -9.14 -19.83
C PHE A 176 22.48 -7.93 -20.73
N TYR A 177 22.37 -6.73 -20.17
CA TYR A 177 22.63 -5.50 -20.89
C TYR A 177 23.39 -4.50 -20.00
N ASN A 178 24.01 -3.52 -20.66
CA ASN A 178 24.74 -2.45 -20.01
C ASN A 178 24.00 -1.15 -20.31
N ASP A 179 23.57 -0.44 -19.27
CA ASP A 179 23.06 0.93 -19.36
C ASP A 179 24.22 1.91 -19.13
N THR A 180 24.33 2.94 -19.97
CA THR A 180 25.42 3.92 -19.91
C THR A 180 24.85 5.33 -19.82
N PHE A 181 24.99 5.95 -18.66
CA PHE A 181 24.41 7.26 -18.39
C PHE A 181 25.36 8.21 -17.66
N ASN A 182 25.08 9.50 -17.73
CA ASN A 182 25.88 10.50 -17.06
C ASN A 182 25.41 10.69 -15.61
N VAL A 183 26.32 10.58 -14.65
CA VAL A 183 26.08 10.93 -13.25
C VAL A 183 26.64 12.32 -13.01
N THR A 184 25.78 13.28 -12.69
CA THR A 184 26.20 14.66 -12.38
C THR A 184 25.80 15.01 -10.95
N ALA A 185 26.70 15.67 -10.24
CA ALA A 185 26.45 16.09 -8.87
C ALA A 185 26.48 17.62 -8.77
N TYR A 186 25.51 18.19 -8.08
CA TYR A 186 25.44 19.62 -7.79
C TYR A 186 25.29 19.85 -6.29
N ARG A 187 25.76 21.00 -5.81
CA ARG A 187 25.38 21.54 -4.50
C ARG A 187 24.62 22.85 -4.65
N ALA A 188 23.64 23.05 -3.78
CA ALA A 188 22.94 24.32 -3.57
C ALA A 188 22.68 24.50 -2.06
N ILE A 189 22.27 25.69 -1.61
CA ILE A 189 21.87 25.86 -0.20
C ILE A 189 20.49 25.22 0.00
N LEU A 190 19.55 25.54 -0.89
CA LEU A 190 18.19 25.01 -0.88
C LEU A 190 17.79 24.48 -2.26
N ASN A 191 16.82 23.57 -2.27
CA ASN A 191 16.26 23.00 -3.49
C ASN A 191 15.08 23.85 -4.02
N THR A 192 14.72 23.63 -5.27
CA THR A 192 13.52 24.18 -5.92
C THR A 192 12.35 23.19 -5.84
N PRO A 193 11.10 23.65 -5.67
CA PRO A 193 10.68 25.06 -5.55
C PRO A 193 11.10 25.68 -4.22
N PHE A 194 11.44 26.97 -4.27
CA PHE A 194 11.82 27.75 -3.09
C PHE A 194 10.57 28.16 -2.28
N ILE A 195 10.75 28.98 -1.23
CA ILE A 195 9.62 29.49 -0.45
C ILE A 195 8.91 30.66 -1.14
N ASP A 196 7.58 30.62 -1.10
CA ASP A 196 6.74 31.67 -1.67
C ASP A 196 6.59 32.91 -0.78
N SER A 197 6.70 32.72 0.54
CA SER A 197 6.55 33.76 1.56
C SER A 197 7.16 33.33 2.89
N GLY A 198 7.58 34.29 3.72
CA GLY A 198 8.12 34.04 5.05
C GLY A 198 9.64 33.85 5.06
N MET A 199 10.15 33.13 6.05
CA MET A 199 11.59 32.91 6.25
C MET A 199 11.88 31.45 6.60
N VAL A 200 12.91 30.87 5.98
CA VAL A 200 13.37 29.50 6.26
C VAL A 200 14.67 29.53 7.01
N PHE A 201 14.78 28.66 8.01
CA PHE A 201 16.03 28.33 8.68
C PHE A 201 16.62 27.06 8.09
N VAL A 202 17.92 27.10 7.89
CA VAL A 202 18.69 26.03 7.25
C VAL A 202 19.91 25.74 8.09
N ASP A 203 20.20 24.46 8.31
CA ASP A 203 21.39 24.01 9.02
C ASP A 203 22.59 24.02 8.07
N SER A 204 23.55 24.91 8.33
CA SER A 204 24.77 25.02 7.53
C SER A 204 25.83 23.97 7.86
N SER A 205 25.59 23.09 8.83
CA SER A 205 26.50 21.98 9.16
C SER A 205 26.09 20.68 8.46
N GLU A 206 24.82 20.53 8.10
CA GLU A 206 24.30 19.29 7.53
C GLU A 206 23.98 19.40 6.04
N TRP A 207 24.12 18.27 5.35
CA TRP A 207 23.79 18.11 3.94
C TRP A 207 22.84 16.93 3.77
N THR A 208 21.88 17.12 2.88
CA THR A 208 20.92 16.12 2.41
C THR A 208 21.07 16.00 0.91
N ASP A 209 20.95 14.79 0.37
CA ASP A 209 21.00 14.55 -1.08
C ASP A 209 19.62 14.18 -1.63
N THR A 210 19.38 14.56 -2.88
CA THR A 210 18.20 14.16 -3.64
C THR A 210 18.62 13.71 -5.03
N ASN A 211 18.17 12.52 -5.43
CA ASN A 211 18.47 11.94 -6.73
C ASN A 211 17.32 12.16 -7.72
N TYR A 212 17.67 12.66 -8.90
CA TYR A 212 16.77 12.83 -10.03
C TYR A 212 17.22 11.91 -11.16
N VAL A 213 16.35 10.99 -11.55
CA VAL A 213 16.59 10.07 -12.68
C VAL A 213 15.88 10.63 -13.90
N PHE A 214 16.63 10.87 -14.97
CA PHE A 214 16.11 11.27 -16.27
C PHE A 214 16.18 10.07 -17.21
N ILE A 215 15.02 9.70 -17.74
CA ILE A 215 14.85 8.56 -18.64
C ILE A 215 14.78 9.10 -20.07
N SER A 216 15.44 8.43 -20.99
CA SER A 216 15.37 8.70 -22.43
C SER A 216 13.95 8.45 -22.98
N ASP A 217 13.56 9.19 -24.01
CA ASP A 217 12.29 8.95 -24.72
C ASP A 217 12.29 7.57 -25.42
N ASP A 218 13.47 7.06 -25.78
CA ASP A 218 13.65 5.77 -26.44
C ASP A 218 13.97 4.67 -25.42
N GLN A 219 13.06 3.71 -25.26
CA GLN A 219 13.27 2.55 -24.38
C GLN A 219 14.12 1.46 -25.03
N LEU A 220 14.89 0.74 -24.22
CA LEU A 220 15.62 -0.46 -24.64
C LEU A 220 14.62 -1.59 -24.93
N ARG A 221 14.61 -2.08 -26.17
CA ARG A 221 13.73 -3.18 -26.59
C ARG A 221 14.51 -4.48 -26.75
N PHE A 222 14.11 -5.49 -25.99
CA PHE A 222 14.66 -6.84 -26.07
C PHE A 222 13.65 -7.77 -26.76
N THR A 223 14.13 -8.73 -27.55
CA THR A 223 13.28 -9.72 -28.22
C THR A 223 13.97 -11.07 -28.20
N ASN A 224 13.23 -12.11 -27.79
CA ASN A 224 13.70 -13.49 -27.85
C ASN A 224 12.66 -14.39 -28.53
N ALA A 225 13.13 -15.40 -29.25
CA ALA A 225 12.29 -16.39 -29.91
C ALA A 225 12.57 -17.77 -29.30
N PHE A 226 11.57 -18.36 -28.67
CA PHE A 226 11.63 -19.71 -28.14
C PHE A 226 11.10 -20.69 -29.19
N GLN A 227 11.89 -21.71 -29.52
CA GLN A 227 11.51 -22.74 -30.48
C GLN A 227 11.10 -24.01 -29.74
N PHE A 228 9.94 -24.55 -30.11
CA PHE A 228 9.39 -25.77 -29.54
C PHE A 228 8.83 -26.67 -30.64
N ASN A 229 8.78 -27.97 -30.36
CA ASN A 229 7.93 -28.89 -31.10
C ASN A 229 6.64 -29.10 -30.29
N LYS A 230 5.50 -28.74 -30.90
CA LYS A 230 4.19 -28.84 -30.28
C LYS A 230 3.42 -30.01 -30.89
N LYS A 231 2.89 -30.87 -30.05
CA LYS A 231 1.96 -31.93 -30.46
C LYS A 231 0.54 -31.46 -30.26
N GLN A 232 -0.24 -31.48 -31.33
CA GLN A 232 -1.61 -30.98 -31.33
C GLN A 232 -2.51 -31.86 -32.20
N LEU A 233 -3.82 -31.64 -32.09
CA LEU A 233 -4.77 -32.29 -32.98
C LEU A 233 -4.58 -31.76 -34.40
N SER A 234 -4.50 -32.66 -35.38
CA SER A 234 -4.48 -32.26 -36.79
C SER A 234 -5.81 -31.63 -37.20
N ASN A 235 -5.78 -30.73 -38.17
CA ASN A 235 -6.98 -30.16 -38.79
C ASN A 235 -7.88 -31.24 -39.41
N ASP A 236 -7.33 -32.40 -39.77
CA ASP A 236 -8.06 -33.51 -40.37
C ASP A 236 -8.56 -34.53 -39.35
N SER A 237 -8.48 -34.24 -38.05
CA SER A 237 -8.93 -35.16 -37.01
C SER A 237 -10.40 -35.55 -37.14
N LEU A 238 -10.66 -36.85 -36.95
CA LEU A 238 -11.99 -37.46 -37.02
C LEU A 238 -12.79 -37.30 -35.72
N VAL A 239 -12.12 -36.96 -34.63
CA VAL A 239 -12.63 -37.08 -33.27
C VAL A 239 -13.83 -36.18 -33.03
N PHE A 240 -13.86 -35.00 -33.64
CA PHE A 240 -14.92 -34.01 -33.53
C PHE A 240 -15.89 -34.04 -34.71
N ARG A 241 -15.68 -34.93 -35.69
CA ARG A 241 -16.60 -35.05 -36.83
C ARG A 241 -17.87 -35.74 -36.37
N ILE A 242 -19.01 -35.23 -36.84
CA ILE A 242 -20.33 -35.85 -36.69
C ILE A 242 -20.68 -36.40 -38.08
N ASN A 243 -21.06 -37.68 -38.15
CA ASN A 243 -21.48 -38.29 -39.42
C ASN A 243 -22.76 -37.62 -39.91
N THR A 244 -22.83 -37.34 -41.21
CA THR A 244 -24.06 -36.85 -41.85
C THR A 244 -24.49 -37.71 -43.04
N ASP A 245 -23.73 -38.76 -43.35
CA ASP A 245 -24.03 -39.83 -44.32
C ASP A 245 -24.87 -40.91 -43.62
N CYS A 246 -26.15 -40.63 -43.39
CA CYS A 246 -26.99 -41.44 -42.49
C CYS A 246 -27.59 -42.69 -43.15
N ASN A 247 -27.59 -42.75 -44.47
CA ASN A 247 -27.80 -44.02 -45.16
C ASN A 247 -26.48 -44.77 -45.39
N ASP A 248 -25.34 -44.17 -45.03
CA ASP A 248 -23.99 -44.71 -45.21
C ASP A 248 -23.80 -45.25 -46.64
N ASN A 249 -23.81 -44.36 -47.63
CA ASN A 249 -23.54 -44.72 -49.03
C ASN A 249 -22.32 -43.97 -49.63
N GLY A 250 -21.70 -43.08 -48.86
CA GLY A 250 -20.54 -42.30 -49.25
C GLY A 250 -20.84 -41.19 -50.29
N GLN A 251 -22.10 -40.84 -50.50
CA GLN A 251 -22.57 -39.84 -51.46
C GLN A 251 -23.53 -38.88 -50.79
N TRP A 252 -23.51 -37.63 -51.26
CA TRP A 252 -24.44 -36.64 -50.74
C TRP A 252 -25.87 -36.89 -51.23
N ASP A 253 -26.81 -37.00 -50.30
CA ASP A 253 -28.22 -37.26 -50.57
C ASP A 253 -29.17 -36.10 -50.30
N VAL A 254 -30.25 -36.08 -51.08
CA VAL A 254 -31.43 -35.24 -50.81
C VAL A 254 -32.37 -35.97 -49.87
N ALA A 255 -33.18 -35.19 -49.14
CA ALA A 255 -34.19 -35.71 -48.20
C ALA A 255 -35.00 -36.87 -48.77
N GLU A 256 -35.36 -37.79 -47.89
CA GLU A 256 -36.19 -38.94 -48.21
C GLU A 256 -37.57 -38.52 -48.72
N SER A 257 -38.19 -39.41 -49.49
CA SER A 257 -39.49 -39.11 -50.09
C SER A 257 -40.60 -39.41 -49.10
N ILE A 258 -41.35 -38.38 -48.72
CA ILE A 258 -42.56 -38.52 -47.90
C ILE A 258 -43.63 -39.30 -48.66
N LEU A 259 -44.27 -40.25 -47.97
CA LEU A 259 -45.42 -41.02 -48.47
C LEU A 259 -46.74 -40.33 -48.06
N GLU A 260 -47.14 -40.48 -46.80
CA GLU A 260 -48.35 -39.89 -46.20
C GLU A 260 -48.16 -39.79 -44.68
N ASP A 261 -48.64 -38.70 -44.06
CA ASP A 261 -48.70 -38.53 -42.60
C ASP A 261 -49.98 -39.22 -42.09
N TYR A 262 -49.84 -40.47 -41.66
CA TYR A 262 -50.97 -41.33 -41.31
C TYR A 262 -51.59 -40.93 -39.98
N ASN A 263 -50.82 -40.38 -39.03
CA ASN A 263 -51.30 -40.02 -37.70
C ASN A 263 -51.69 -38.52 -37.56
N GLY A 264 -51.33 -37.69 -38.54
CA GLY A 264 -51.67 -36.28 -38.64
C GLY A 264 -50.93 -35.37 -37.65
N ASN A 265 -49.78 -35.80 -37.13
CA ASN A 265 -49.01 -35.04 -36.13
C ASN A 265 -48.00 -34.06 -36.76
N GLY A 266 -47.78 -34.13 -38.08
CA GLY A 266 -46.84 -33.28 -38.83
C GLY A 266 -45.36 -33.64 -38.64
N VAL A 267 -45.05 -34.84 -38.14
CA VAL A 267 -43.71 -35.43 -38.01
C VAL A 267 -43.73 -36.74 -38.78
N PHE A 268 -42.83 -36.91 -39.75
CA PHE A 268 -42.72 -38.17 -40.49
C PHE A 268 -41.89 -39.15 -39.69
N GLU A 269 -42.50 -40.27 -39.32
CA GLU A 269 -41.85 -41.28 -38.48
C GLU A 269 -42.24 -42.69 -38.90
N VAL A 270 -41.59 -43.66 -38.28
CA VAL A 270 -41.96 -45.07 -38.40
C VAL A 270 -43.01 -45.37 -37.34
N LEU A 271 -44.22 -45.72 -37.78
CA LEU A 271 -45.36 -45.99 -36.91
C LEU A 271 -45.53 -47.49 -36.68
N PHE A 272 -45.42 -47.90 -35.42
CA PHE A 272 -45.74 -49.26 -35.01
C PHE A 272 -47.24 -49.39 -34.79
N GLU A 273 -47.88 -50.27 -35.57
CA GLU A 273 -49.32 -50.54 -35.46
C GLU A 273 -49.64 -51.53 -34.31
N TYR A 274 -48.62 -51.97 -33.57
CA TYR A 274 -48.67 -52.91 -32.46
C TYR A 274 -47.73 -52.50 -31.33
N SER A 275 -48.02 -52.94 -30.10
CA SER A 275 -47.10 -52.86 -28.97
C SER A 275 -46.18 -54.07 -29.02
N ASP A 276 -44.95 -53.85 -29.48
CA ASP A 276 -43.87 -54.84 -29.50
C ASP A 276 -43.46 -55.19 -28.05
N ASN A 277 -44.09 -56.21 -27.50
CA ASN A 277 -43.93 -56.57 -26.09
C ASN A 277 -42.63 -57.35 -25.83
N ASN A 278 -42.00 -57.87 -26.88
CA ASN A 278 -40.76 -58.64 -26.80
C ASN A 278 -39.55 -57.93 -27.45
N ASN A 279 -39.75 -56.74 -28.01
CA ASN A 279 -38.77 -55.89 -28.69
C ASN A 279 -38.08 -56.58 -29.89
N ASN A 280 -38.78 -57.47 -30.61
CA ASN A 280 -38.21 -58.16 -31.78
C ASN A 280 -38.43 -57.42 -33.10
N GLY A 281 -39.17 -56.31 -33.11
CA GLY A 281 -39.45 -55.52 -34.30
C GLY A 281 -40.40 -56.16 -35.30
N GLU A 282 -41.09 -57.25 -34.94
CA GLU A 282 -42.07 -57.95 -35.77
C GLU A 282 -43.41 -58.08 -35.03
N TYR A 283 -44.53 -58.06 -35.76
CA TYR A 283 -45.83 -58.33 -35.14
C TYR A 283 -46.03 -59.84 -34.95
N ASP A 284 -46.01 -60.32 -33.70
CA ASP A 284 -46.20 -61.74 -33.37
C ASP A 284 -47.30 -62.03 -32.33
N SER A 285 -47.46 -63.31 -31.97
CA SER A 285 -48.54 -63.77 -31.09
C SER A 285 -48.48 -63.19 -29.65
N GLY A 286 -47.38 -62.55 -29.27
CA GLY A 286 -47.17 -61.88 -27.98
C GLY A 286 -47.57 -60.41 -27.95
N ASP A 287 -47.93 -59.82 -29.10
CA ASP A 287 -48.11 -58.38 -29.25
C ASP A 287 -49.57 -57.94 -29.28
N ASP A 288 -49.79 -56.74 -28.76
CA ASP A 288 -51.11 -56.11 -28.74
C ASP A 288 -51.24 -55.16 -29.94
N ALA A 289 -52.19 -55.42 -30.84
CA ALA A 289 -52.50 -54.49 -31.93
C ALA A 289 -53.01 -53.15 -31.38
N ILE A 290 -52.46 -52.05 -31.89
CA ILE A 290 -52.78 -50.68 -31.49
C ILE A 290 -53.82 -50.10 -32.46
N GLN A 291 -53.37 -49.76 -33.68
CA GLN A 291 -54.15 -49.12 -34.71
C GLN A 291 -53.48 -49.36 -36.06
N ASP A 292 -54.27 -49.77 -37.05
CA ASP A 292 -53.90 -49.79 -38.47
C ASP A 292 -53.85 -48.33 -38.97
N TYR A 293 -52.64 -47.77 -39.08
CA TYR A 293 -52.40 -46.38 -39.45
C TYR A 293 -52.57 -46.19 -40.96
N ASN A 294 -52.06 -47.12 -41.77
CA ASN A 294 -52.09 -47.00 -43.24
C ASN A 294 -53.41 -47.52 -43.88
N ASN A 295 -54.28 -48.14 -43.08
CA ASN A 295 -55.56 -48.73 -43.48
C ASN A 295 -55.45 -49.83 -44.57
N ASP A 296 -54.34 -50.57 -44.62
CA ASP A 296 -54.14 -51.66 -45.57
C ASP A 296 -54.74 -53.01 -45.10
N GLY A 297 -55.18 -53.08 -43.84
CA GLY A 297 -55.79 -54.25 -43.23
C GLY A 297 -54.79 -55.26 -42.64
N VAL A 298 -53.51 -54.93 -42.54
CA VAL A 298 -52.42 -55.75 -41.99
C VAL A 298 -51.69 -54.98 -40.90
N ILE A 299 -51.85 -55.40 -39.63
CA ILE A 299 -51.10 -54.84 -38.51
C ILE A 299 -49.60 -55.11 -38.70
N SER A 300 -48.83 -54.07 -38.94
CA SER A 300 -47.39 -54.14 -39.22
C SER A 300 -46.68 -52.83 -38.84
N VAL A 301 -45.52 -52.57 -39.45
CA VAL A 301 -44.80 -51.29 -39.32
C VAL A 301 -45.19 -50.41 -40.51
N ALA A 302 -45.83 -49.27 -40.24
CA ALA A 302 -46.24 -48.31 -41.26
C ALA A 302 -45.21 -47.18 -41.38
N TYR A 303 -44.61 -47.05 -42.56
CA TYR A 303 -43.66 -45.98 -42.86
C TYR A 303 -44.39 -44.78 -43.48
N GLU A 304 -44.15 -43.58 -42.94
CA GLU A 304 -44.68 -42.34 -43.51
C GLU A 304 -43.76 -41.74 -44.59
N PHE A 305 -42.61 -42.38 -44.84
CA PHE A 305 -41.58 -41.98 -45.79
C PHE A 305 -40.95 -43.22 -46.47
N VAL A 306 -40.13 -42.99 -47.50
CA VAL A 306 -39.32 -44.03 -48.13
C VAL A 306 -37.97 -44.08 -47.42
N ASP A 307 -37.83 -45.07 -46.53
CA ASP A 307 -36.59 -45.41 -45.81
C ASP A 307 -35.58 -46.01 -46.81
N ARG A 308 -34.50 -45.28 -47.11
CA ARG A 308 -33.50 -45.66 -48.12
C ARG A 308 -32.25 -46.25 -47.46
N GLY A 309 -31.93 -47.49 -47.78
CA GLY A 309 -30.60 -48.06 -47.51
C GLY A 309 -29.55 -47.63 -48.54
N ASN A 310 -28.33 -48.16 -48.41
CA ASN A 310 -27.19 -47.83 -49.28
C ASN A 310 -27.06 -48.74 -50.51
N GLY A 311 -27.91 -49.77 -50.63
CA GLY A 311 -27.88 -50.71 -51.74
C GLY A 311 -26.69 -51.68 -51.71
N ILE A 312 -26.01 -51.83 -50.56
CA ILE A 312 -25.02 -52.87 -50.29
C ILE A 312 -25.40 -53.62 -49.01
N TRP A 313 -24.99 -54.88 -48.90
CA TRP A 313 -25.25 -55.62 -47.67
C TRP A 313 -24.39 -55.08 -46.53
N ASP A 314 -25.04 -54.70 -45.42
CA ASP A 314 -24.36 -54.18 -44.24
C ASP A 314 -24.09 -55.27 -43.19
N PRO A 315 -22.82 -55.44 -42.76
CA PRO A 315 -22.51 -56.22 -41.57
C PRO A 315 -22.97 -55.47 -40.31
N HIS A 316 -23.02 -56.16 -39.17
CA HIS A 316 -23.30 -55.53 -37.89
C HIS A 316 -22.37 -54.35 -37.63
N GLU A 317 -22.84 -53.37 -36.87
CA GLU A 317 -21.99 -52.22 -36.53
C GLU A 317 -20.79 -52.64 -35.66
N PRO A 318 -19.59 -52.10 -35.90
CA PRO A 318 -18.42 -52.42 -35.09
C PRO A 318 -18.60 -51.91 -33.66
N TYR A 319 -18.38 -52.78 -32.68
CA TYR A 319 -18.43 -52.45 -31.27
C TYR A 319 -17.21 -53.01 -30.52
N PHE A 320 -16.90 -52.43 -29.37
CA PHE A 320 -15.85 -52.93 -28.50
C PHE A 320 -16.43 -53.88 -27.46
N ASP A 321 -16.20 -55.18 -27.67
CA ASP A 321 -16.59 -56.25 -26.74
C ASP A 321 -15.77 -56.15 -25.43
N LEU A 322 -16.39 -55.56 -24.41
CA LEU A 322 -15.74 -55.23 -23.14
C LEU A 322 -15.58 -56.48 -22.26
N ASP A 323 -16.53 -57.42 -22.34
CA ASP A 323 -16.58 -58.60 -21.49
C ASP A 323 -16.15 -59.90 -22.19
N SER A 324 -15.79 -59.80 -23.47
CA SER A 324 -15.36 -60.90 -24.35
C SER A 324 -16.44 -61.96 -24.54
N SER A 325 -17.72 -61.57 -24.54
CA SER A 325 -18.86 -62.46 -24.74
C SER A 325 -19.06 -62.85 -26.21
N GLY A 326 -18.56 -62.05 -27.15
CA GLY A 326 -18.80 -62.19 -28.59
C GLY A 326 -20.19 -61.74 -29.04
N THR A 327 -20.91 -61.00 -28.20
CA THR A 327 -22.23 -60.41 -28.51
C THR A 327 -22.30 -58.99 -27.98
N TYR A 328 -23.04 -58.11 -28.65
CA TYR A 328 -23.19 -56.71 -28.22
C TYR A 328 -24.02 -56.60 -26.93
N ASP A 329 -23.51 -55.81 -25.98
CA ASP A 329 -24.21 -55.38 -24.78
C ASP A 329 -24.43 -53.85 -24.76
N LEU A 330 -25.51 -53.39 -24.11
CA LEU A 330 -25.87 -51.96 -24.02
C LEU A 330 -24.77 -51.06 -23.41
N ASN A 331 -23.81 -51.63 -22.69
CA ASN A 331 -22.71 -50.89 -22.06
C ASN A 331 -21.47 -50.75 -22.96
N GLU A 332 -21.51 -51.34 -24.15
CA GLU A 332 -20.37 -51.39 -25.06
C GLU A 332 -20.45 -50.25 -26.08
N PRO A 333 -19.33 -49.54 -26.32
CA PRO A 333 -19.30 -48.50 -27.32
C PRO A 333 -19.29 -49.14 -28.71
N TYR A 334 -20.08 -48.56 -29.61
CA TYR A 334 -20.17 -48.94 -31.01
C TYR A 334 -20.01 -47.71 -31.91
N GLN A 335 -19.70 -47.96 -33.17
CA GLN A 335 -19.74 -46.94 -34.21
C GLN A 335 -21.15 -46.92 -34.79
N ASP A 336 -21.90 -45.86 -34.51
CA ASP A 336 -23.20 -45.55 -35.14
C ASP A 336 -22.95 -45.03 -36.57
N ARG A 337 -23.32 -45.84 -37.56
CA ARG A 337 -23.01 -45.63 -38.98
C ARG A 337 -24.20 -45.06 -39.72
N ASN A 338 -25.41 -45.44 -39.33
CA ASN A 338 -26.66 -45.01 -39.96
C ASN A 338 -27.37 -43.86 -39.20
N CYS A 339 -26.70 -43.28 -38.19
CA CYS A 339 -27.14 -42.15 -37.38
C CYS A 339 -28.35 -42.40 -36.46
N ASN A 340 -28.79 -43.64 -36.26
CA ASN A 340 -30.02 -43.91 -35.51
C ASN A 340 -29.86 -43.90 -33.97
N GLY A 341 -28.62 -43.75 -33.48
CA GLY A 341 -28.29 -43.71 -32.06
C GLY A 341 -28.47 -45.03 -31.33
N LYS A 342 -28.49 -46.16 -32.02
CA LYS A 342 -28.55 -47.53 -31.49
C LYS A 342 -27.59 -48.44 -32.26
N TRP A 343 -27.20 -49.55 -31.64
CA TRP A 343 -26.41 -50.56 -32.33
C TRP A 343 -27.33 -51.39 -33.24
N ASP A 344 -26.93 -51.55 -34.50
CA ASP A 344 -27.62 -52.41 -35.46
C ASP A 344 -26.85 -53.70 -35.77
N ASP A 345 -27.61 -54.80 -35.86
CA ASP A 345 -27.11 -56.09 -36.33
C ASP A 345 -27.03 -56.12 -37.87
N HIS A 346 -26.41 -57.15 -38.42
CA HIS A 346 -26.29 -57.36 -39.86
C HIS A 346 -27.65 -57.41 -40.57
N GLU A 347 -27.67 -56.98 -41.83
CA GLU A 347 -28.87 -57.08 -42.65
C GLU A 347 -29.24 -58.54 -42.96
N SER A 348 -30.55 -58.79 -43.06
CA SER A 348 -31.05 -60.13 -43.39
C SER A 348 -30.77 -60.48 -44.85
N TYR A 349 -30.31 -61.70 -45.10
CA TYR A 349 -30.06 -62.22 -46.45
C TYR A 349 -30.57 -63.66 -46.60
N VAL A 350 -30.83 -64.05 -47.85
CA VAL A 350 -31.15 -65.42 -48.23
C VAL A 350 -29.88 -66.08 -48.71
N ASP A 351 -29.32 -66.97 -47.89
CA ASP A 351 -28.16 -67.79 -48.24
C ASP A 351 -28.52 -68.79 -49.36
N VAL A 352 -28.26 -68.40 -50.61
CA VAL A 352 -28.61 -69.21 -51.79
C VAL A 352 -27.63 -70.38 -51.96
N ASP A 353 -26.39 -70.23 -51.49
CA ASP A 353 -25.32 -71.20 -51.71
C ASP A 353 -25.03 -72.13 -50.51
N GLY A 354 -25.64 -71.86 -49.36
CA GLY A 354 -25.55 -72.65 -48.13
C GLY A 354 -24.22 -72.46 -47.39
N SER A 355 -23.51 -71.36 -47.63
CA SER A 355 -22.21 -71.07 -47.01
C SER A 355 -22.31 -70.70 -45.53
N GLY A 356 -23.48 -70.25 -45.07
CA GLY A 356 -23.71 -69.75 -43.71
C GLY A 356 -23.16 -68.35 -43.45
N SER A 357 -22.82 -67.61 -44.51
CA SER A 357 -22.37 -66.20 -44.48
C SER A 357 -22.83 -65.50 -45.76
N TYR A 358 -23.04 -64.18 -45.72
CA TYR A 358 -23.37 -63.44 -46.93
C TYR A 358 -22.27 -63.60 -48.00
N SER A 359 -22.69 -64.00 -49.20
CA SER A 359 -21.82 -64.13 -50.37
C SER A 359 -22.33 -63.30 -51.53
N LEU A 360 -21.41 -62.81 -52.37
CA LEU A 360 -21.76 -62.02 -53.54
C LEU A 360 -22.71 -62.79 -54.47
N GLY A 361 -23.97 -62.39 -54.51
CA GLY A 361 -25.03 -63.06 -55.28
C GLY A 361 -26.23 -63.54 -54.45
N ASP A 362 -26.16 -63.43 -53.12
CA ASP A 362 -27.31 -63.61 -52.23
C ASP A 362 -28.26 -62.41 -52.33
N ASP A 363 -29.57 -62.68 -52.21
CA ASP A 363 -30.59 -61.63 -52.10
C ASP A 363 -30.63 -61.16 -50.64
N PHE A 364 -30.55 -59.85 -50.39
CA PHE A 364 -30.61 -59.25 -49.05
C PHE A 364 -31.69 -58.16 -48.94
N THR A 365 -32.05 -57.83 -47.70
CA THR A 365 -32.97 -56.73 -47.38
C THR A 365 -32.18 -55.49 -47.00
N ASP A 366 -32.02 -54.60 -47.97
CA ASP A 366 -31.45 -53.26 -47.82
C ASP A 366 -32.34 -52.41 -46.90
N SER A 367 -31.93 -52.30 -45.64
CA SER A 367 -32.66 -51.66 -44.55
C SER A 367 -32.06 -50.27 -44.32
N GLY A 368 -32.89 -49.23 -44.37
CA GLY A 368 -32.45 -47.89 -43.97
C GLY A 368 -32.37 -47.74 -42.45
N ASN A 369 -32.19 -46.51 -41.98
CA ASN A 369 -31.98 -46.20 -40.56
C ASN A 369 -33.29 -46.10 -39.75
N ARG A 370 -34.46 -46.31 -40.40
CA ARG A 370 -35.80 -46.19 -39.80
C ARG A 370 -36.09 -44.81 -39.22
N MET A 371 -35.40 -43.79 -39.70
CA MET A 371 -35.63 -42.39 -39.36
C MET A 371 -35.84 -41.60 -40.64
N TYR A 372 -36.70 -40.60 -40.59
CA TYR A 372 -36.86 -39.72 -41.74
C TYR A 372 -35.63 -38.82 -41.88
N ASP A 373 -34.85 -39.05 -42.93
CA ASP A 373 -33.67 -38.26 -43.21
C ASP A 373 -33.98 -37.01 -44.03
N ILE A 374 -33.49 -35.88 -43.54
CA ILE A 374 -33.48 -34.61 -44.28
C ILE A 374 -32.29 -34.58 -45.26
N GLU A 375 -32.21 -33.54 -46.08
CA GLU A 375 -31.05 -33.32 -46.96
C GLU A 375 -29.75 -33.27 -46.14
N GLU A 376 -28.75 -34.05 -46.54
CA GLU A 376 -27.54 -34.23 -45.74
C GLU A 376 -26.75 -32.93 -45.62
N GLU A 377 -26.32 -32.63 -44.39
CA GLU A 377 -25.38 -31.55 -44.16
C GLU A 377 -23.98 -31.96 -44.64
N TYR A 378 -23.18 -31.01 -45.14
CA TYR A 378 -21.82 -31.30 -45.59
C TYR A 378 -20.88 -30.13 -45.34
N THR A 379 -19.59 -30.46 -45.17
CA THR A 379 -18.50 -29.49 -45.10
C THR A 379 -17.86 -29.35 -46.49
N PRO A 380 -17.87 -28.16 -47.12
CA PRO A 380 -17.19 -27.96 -48.41
C PRO A 380 -15.67 -27.92 -48.22
N LYS A 381 -14.93 -28.79 -48.91
CA LYS A 381 -13.46 -28.81 -48.90
C LYS A 381 -12.94 -29.15 -50.30
N ASP A 382 -12.04 -28.34 -50.84
CA ASP A 382 -11.36 -28.64 -52.11
C ASP A 382 -10.21 -29.61 -51.83
N ILE A 383 -10.42 -30.90 -52.07
CA ILE A 383 -9.43 -31.96 -51.75
C ILE A 383 -8.34 -32.01 -52.81
N ASN A 384 -8.70 -31.77 -54.07
CA ASN A 384 -7.84 -32.01 -55.22
C ASN A 384 -7.13 -30.73 -55.73
N GLY A 385 -7.48 -29.56 -55.18
CA GLY A 385 -6.93 -28.25 -55.51
C GLY A 385 -7.40 -27.69 -56.84
N ASP A 386 -8.53 -28.16 -57.37
CA ASP A 386 -9.08 -27.73 -58.66
C ASP A 386 -9.95 -26.46 -58.57
N GLY A 387 -10.21 -25.99 -57.35
CA GLY A 387 -10.99 -24.79 -57.06
C GLY A 387 -12.50 -25.00 -56.94
N GLU A 388 -13.00 -26.22 -57.13
CA GLU A 388 -14.37 -26.62 -56.84
C GLU A 388 -14.41 -27.43 -55.52
N PRO A 389 -15.24 -27.05 -54.54
CA PRO A 389 -15.28 -27.76 -53.27
C PRO A 389 -16.00 -29.11 -53.39
N ASP A 390 -15.35 -30.17 -52.90
CA ASP A 390 -15.97 -31.46 -52.66
C ASP A 390 -16.92 -31.38 -51.45
N LYS A 391 -17.99 -32.18 -51.47
CA LYS A 391 -18.93 -32.28 -50.35
C LYS A 391 -18.47 -33.36 -49.39
N MET A 392 -17.99 -32.95 -48.21
CA MET A 392 -17.62 -33.89 -47.16
C MET A 392 -18.82 -34.18 -46.25
N LEU A 393 -19.19 -35.44 -46.08
CA LEU A 393 -20.36 -35.88 -45.31
C LEU A 393 -20.05 -35.92 -43.80
N TYR A 394 -19.61 -34.78 -43.28
CA TYR A 394 -19.49 -34.54 -41.86
C TYR A 394 -19.66 -33.07 -41.53
N ILE A 395 -20.00 -32.79 -40.28
CA ILE A 395 -19.87 -31.47 -39.64
C ILE A 395 -18.95 -31.56 -38.43
N ILE A 396 -18.42 -30.42 -37.98
CA ILE A 396 -17.55 -30.37 -36.78
C ILE A 396 -18.41 -30.03 -35.55
N GLY A 397 -18.44 -30.93 -34.58
CA GLY A 397 -19.10 -30.76 -33.30
C GLY A 397 -18.22 -30.07 -32.25
N ASP A 398 -18.85 -29.57 -31.19
CA ASP A 398 -18.18 -28.90 -30.06
C ASP A 398 -17.50 -29.87 -29.08
N LYS A 399 -17.71 -31.19 -29.24
CA LYS A 399 -17.18 -32.26 -28.40
C LYS A 399 -16.77 -33.47 -29.25
N PRO A 400 -15.84 -34.31 -28.78
CA PRO A 400 -15.59 -35.59 -29.41
C PRO A 400 -16.87 -36.42 -29.52
N ASN A 401 -17.18 -36.94 -30.71
CA ASN A 401 -18.51 -37.50 -31.01
C ASN A 401 -18.47 -38.97 -31.42
N ASN A 402 -17.57 -39.36 -32.33
CA ASN A 402 -17.63 -40.70 -32.94
C ASN A 402 -16.57 -41.62 -32.33
N LEU A 403 -16.95 -42.89 -32.11
CA LEU A 403 -15.99 -43.96 -31.88
C LEU A 403 -15.26 -44.23 -33.20
N ILE A 404 -13.93 -44.21 -33.16
CA ILE A 404 -13.15 -44.34 -34.38
C ILE A 404 -12.82 -45.82 -34.60
N VAL A 405 -13.07 -46.25 -35.84
CA VAL A 405 -12.89 -47.62 -36.29
C VAL A 405 -12.01 -47.62 -37.53
N ASP A 406 -11.03 -48.51 -37.56
CA ASP A 406 -10.16 -48.73 -38.70
C ASP A 406 -10.69 -49.86 -39.59
N TRP A 407 -11.02 -49.51 -40.84
CA TRP A 407 -11.61 -50.39 -41.85
C TRP A 407 -10.58 -50.85 -42.89
N VAL A 408 -9.28 -50.90 -42.52
CA VAL A 408 -8.23 -51.49 -43.38
C VAL A 408 -8.59 -52.91 -43.83
N ASP A 409 -9.23 -53.68 -42.95
CA ASP A 409 -9.86 -54.97 -43.27
C ASP A 409 -11.40 -54.82 -43.15
N PRO A 410 -12.14 -54.73 -44.28
CA PRO A 410 -13.58 -54.54 -44.27
C PRO A 410 -14.37 -55.67 -43.61
N ASP A 411 -13.81 -56.88 -43.57
CA ASP A 411 -14.45 -58.05 -42.96
C ASP A 411 -14.23 -58.09 -41.44
N TYR A 412 -13.20 -57.38 -40.95
CA TYR A 412 -12.81 -57.34 -39.54
C TYR A 412 -12.38 -55.92 -39.10
N PRO A 413 -13.31 -54.95 -39.08
CA PRO A 413 -13.02 -53.59 -38.67
C PRO A 413 -12.54 -53.51 -37.21
N GLN A 414 -11.55 -52.65 -36.93
CA GLN A 414 -10.93 -52.55 -35.61
C GLN A 414 -11.34 -51.27 -34.88
N VAL A 415 -11.99 -51.41 -33.72
CA VAL A 415 -12.32 -50.29 -32.84
C VAL A 415 -11.06 -49.78 -32.12
N LEU A 416 -10.76 -48.48 -32.25
CA LEU A 416 -9.56 -47.86 -31.70
C LEU A 416 -9.88 -47.07 -30.43
N LEU A 417 -9.64 -47.65 -29.24
CA LEU A 417 -9.88 -46.94 -27.98
C LEU A 417 -8.78 -45.94 -27.62
N GLU A 418 -7.59 -46.09 -28.20
CA GLU A 418 -6.43 -45.24 -27.95
C GLU A 418 -5.86 -44.79 -29.28
N LEU A 419 -5.62 -43.48 -29.43
CA LEU A 419 -5.05 -42.91 -30.65
C LEU A 419 -3.81 -42.08 -30.34
N GLY A 420 -2.66 -42.56 -30.82
CA GLY A 420 -1.34 -41.98 -30.61
C GLY A 420 -0.80 -41.15 -31.79
N LEU A 421 0.45 -40.71 -31.66
CA LEU A 421 1.16 -39.96 -32.72
C LEU A 421 1.46 -40.84 -33.93
N GLY A 422 1.14 -40.33 -35.12
CA GLY A 422 1.44 -40.99 -36.39
C GLY A 422 0.57 -42.22 -36.70
N GLU A 423 -0.47 -42.48 -35.90
CA GLU A 423 -1.47 -43.48 -36.25
C GLU A 423 -2.33 -42.97 -37.41
N GLY A 424 -2.58 -43.87 -38.36
CA GLY A 424 -3.42 -43.64 -39.51
C GLY A 424 -4.63 -44.56 -39.49
N ILE A 425 -5.71 -44.13 -40.13
CA ILE A 425 -7.00 -44.81 -40.10
C ILE A 425 -7.57 -44.83 -41.51
N THR A 426 -8.17 -45.96 -41.88
CA THR A 426 -8.93 -46.09 -43.12
C THR A 426 -10.42 -46.11 -42.81
N SER A 427 -11.20 -45.22 -43.45
CA SER A 427 -12.67 -45.26 -43.35
C SER A 427 -13.25 -46.43 -44.15
N ARG A 428 -14.53 -46.76 -43.92
CA ARG A 428 -15.21 -47.82 -44.69
C ARG A 428 -15.13 -47.61 -46.21
N TRP A 429 -15.20 -46.36 -46.64
CA TRP A 429 -15.12 -45.98 -48.06
C TRP A 429 -13.70 -45.89 -48.61
N GLY A 430 -12.68 -46.24 -47.81
CA GLY A 430 -11.28 -46.29 -48.23
C GLY A 430 -10.53 -44.96 -48.16
N GLU A 431 -11.09 -43.93 -47.51
CA GLU A 431 -10.37 -42.68 -47.25
C GLU A 431 -9.33 -42.92 -46.16
N GLN A 432 -8.08 -42.48 -46.41
CA GLN A 432 -6.98 -42.62 -45.47
C GLN A 432 -6.73 -41.30 -44.74
N PHE A 433 -6.71 -41.37 -43.42
CA PHE A 433 -6.36 -40.27 -42.54
C PHE A 433 -5.03 -40.57 -41.85
N GLU A 434 -4.06 -39.68 -41.96
CA GLU A 434 -2.76 -39.79 -41.28
C GLU A 434 -2.61 -38.67 -40.24
N ASN A 435 -1.83 -38.92 -39.18
CA ASN A 435 -1.44 -37.92 -38.18
C ASN A 435 -2.61 -37.27 -37.44
N ILE A 436 -3.51 -38.06 -36.87
CA ILE A 436 -4.65 -37.56 -36.06
C ILE A 436 -4.16 -36.61 -34.94
N ILE A 437 -3.03 -36.96 -34.34
CA ILE A 437 -2.19 -36.04 -33.57
C ILE A 437 -0.94 -35.75 -34.41
N GLU A 438 -0.69 -34.48 -34.71
CA GLU A 438 0.45 -34.00 -35.49
C GLU A 438 1.51 -33.35 -34.59
N GLU A 439 2.76 -33.32 -35.08
CA GLU A 439 3.86 -32.55 -34.49
C GLU A 439 4.20 -31.35 -35.38
N VAL A 440 4.15 -30.14 -34.83
CA VAL A 440 4.41 -28.89 -35.55
C VAL A 440 5.49 -28.06 -34.86
N ASP A 441 6.32 -27.41 -35.67
CA ASP A 441 7.27 -26.42 -35.17
C ASP A 441 6.53 -25.16 -34.72
N PHE A 442 6.73 -24.77 -33.46
CA PHE A 442 6.12 -23.60 -32.85
C PHE A 442 7.20 -22.62 -32.38
N THR A 443 7.13 -21.37 -32.84
CA THR A 443 8.01 -20.29 -32.38
C THR A 443 7.23 -19.27 -31.58
N ASP A 444 7.56 -19.12 -30.30
CA ASP A 444 7.00 -18.10 -29.42
C ASP A 444 7.94 -16.90 -29.30
N ILE A 445 7.49 -15.74 -29.78
CA ILE A 445 8.28 -14.51 -29.76
C ILE A 445 7.85 -13.68 -28.55
N LYS A 446 8.80 -13.40 -27.65
CA LYS A 446 8.62 -12.51 -26.50
C LYS A 446 9.38 -11.20 -26.68
N GLN A 447 8.75 -10.13 -26.22
CA GLN A 447 9.30 -8.78 -26.27
C GLN A 447 9.12 -8.12 -24.91
N GLN A 448 10.13 -7.36 -24.50
CA GLN A 448 10.09 -6.58 -23.26
C GLN A 448 10.87 -5.29 -23.45
N TYR A 449 10.45 -4.28 -22.69
CA TYR A 449 10.99 -2.93 -22.74
C TYR A 449 11.55 -2.56 -21.38
N VAL A 450 12.69 -1.88 -21.38
CA VAL A 450 13.31 -1.31 -20.19
C VAL A 450 13.55 0.18 -20.42
N GLU A 451 13.33 0.96 -19.36
CA GLU A 451 13.66 2.39 -19.35
C GLU A 451 15.17 2.56 -19.56
N ASP A 452 15.56 3.42 -20.49
CA ASP A 452 16.96 3.75 -20.77
C ASP A 452 17.30 5.00 -19.95
N VAL A 453 18.19 4.89 -18.96
CA VAL A 453 18.56 6.04 -18.14
C VAL A 453 19.47 6.94 -18.99
N ASP A 454 19.13 8.22 -19.13
CA ASP A 454 19.96 9.18 -19.85
C ASP A 454 20.93 9.89 -18.88
N SER A 455 20.41 10.32 -17.73
CA SER A 455 21.23 10.93 -16.69
C SER A 455 20.68 10.76 -15.29
N LEU A 456 21.61 10.65 -14.33
CA LEU A 456 21.36 10.71 -12.90
C LEU A 456 21.92 12.03 -12.37
N VAL A 457 21.06 12.86 -11.80
CA VAL A 457 21.46 14.12 -11.17
C VAL A 457 21.29 14.01 -9.67
N THR A 458 22.38 14.08 -8.92
CA THR A 458 22.36 14.15 -7.46
C THR A 458 22.51 15.60 -7.03
N LEU A 459 21.55 16.13 -6.29
CA LEU A 459 21.59 17.48 -5.73
C LEU A 459 21.79 17.39 -4.21
N PHE A 460 22.91 17.91 -3.74
CA PHE A 460 23.20 18.11 -2.32
C PHE A 460 22.69 19.48 -1.88
N THR A 461 21.83 19.51 -0.88
CA THR A 461 21.30 20.73 -0.25
C THR A 461 21.52 20.71 1.25
N ARG A 462 21.45 21.87 1.88
CA ARG A 462 21.50 21.96 3.33
C ARG A 462 20.20 21.45 3.96
N GLU A 463 20.29 20.95 5.20
CA GLU A 463 19.11 20.47 5.90
C GLU A 463 18.18 21.63 6.27
N LYS A 464 16.89 21.49 5.96
CA LYS A 464 15.89 22.49 6.30
C LYS A 464 15.47 22.31 7.76
N VAL A 465 15.82 23.29 8.59
CA VAL A 465 15.43 23.33 10.01
C VAL A 465 13.97 23.65 10.21
N GLY A 466 13.42 24.59 9.43
CA GLY A 466 12.03 24.99 9.58
C GLY A 466 11.65 26.22 8.75
N HIS A 467 10.36 26.52 8.72
CA HIS A 467 9.80 27.64 7.96
C HIS A 467 8.85 28.44 8.85
N VAL A 468 9.08 29.74 8.96
CA VAL A 468 8.18 30.71 9.58
C VAL A 468 7.39 31.41 8.47
N ILE A 469 6.07 31.27 8.48
CA ILE A 469 5.20 31.81 7.43
C ILE A 469 4.71 33.23 7.76
N ASN A 470 4.33 33.45 9.01
CA ASN A 470 3.68 34.68 9.48
C ASN A 470 4.55 35.44 10.50
N ASN A 471 4.33 36.75 10.64
CA ASN A 471 5.05 37.63 11.58
C ASN A 471 6.58 37.56 11.43
N VAL A 472 7.04 37.52 10.18
CA VAL A 472 8.46 37.49 9.84
C VAL A 472 9.03 38.91 9.90
N SER A 473 10.04 39.09 10.74
CA SER A 473 10.84 40.32 10.85
C SER A 473 12.03 40.26 9.89
N SER A 474 12.92 41.25 9.90
CA SER A 474 14.18 41.15 9.15
C SER A 474 14.94 39.90 9.64
N PRO A 475 15.62 39.14 8.76
CA PRO A 475 16.52 38.07 9.17
C PRO A 475 17.52 38.50 10.26
N ASP A 476 17.90 39.78 10.26
CA ASP A 476 18.81 40.42 11.22
C ASP A 476 18.24 40.55 12.65
N ASP A 477 16.93 40.38 12.83
CA ASP A 477 16.24 40.54 14.12
C ASP A 477 16.17 39.23 14.92
N TYR A 478 16.68 38.12 14.36
CA TYR A 478 16.65 36.79 14.97
C TYR A 478 18.03 36.42 15.55
N TYR A 479 18.01 35.89 16.77
CA TYR A 479 19.20 35.55 17.53
C TYR A 479 19.19 34.08 17.90
N ILE A 480 20.29 33.39 17.61
CA ILE A 480 20.44 31.95 17.85
C ILE A 480 21.39 31.73 19.02
N THR A 481 20.97 30.89 19.94
CA THR A 481 21.77 30.47 21.09
C THR A 481 21.70 28.96 21.23
N LYS A 482 22.66 28.37 21.93
CA LYS A 482 22.74 26.93 22.16
C LYS A 482 22.91 26.65 23.64
N SER A 483 22.08 25.76 24.18
CA SER A 483 22.34 25.13 25.47
C SER A 483 22.90 23.73 25.29
N GLU A 484 23.79 23.30 26.17
CA GLU A 484 24.40 21.97 26.12
C GLU A 484 24.67 21.43 27.53
N TRP A 485 24.31 20.18 27.78
CA TRP A 485 24.53 19.47 29.04
C TRP A 485 24.83 17.99 28.79
N SER A 486 25.27 17.28 29.80
CA SER A 486 25.52 15.84 29.71
C SER A 486 24.93 15.09 30.89
N LYS A 487 24.53 13.85 30.68
CA LYS A 487 24.02 12.96 31.71
C LYS A 487 24.86 11.70 31.77
N THR A 488 25.26 11.28 32.96
CA THR A 488 25.97 10.01 33.15
C THR A 488 25.02 8.98 33.77
N THR A 489 24.75 7.88 33.08
CA THR A 489 23.90 6.78 33.58
C THR A 489 24.56 5.45 33.25
N GLY A 490 24.67 4.54 34.21
CA GLY A 490 25.26 3.21 33.98
C GLY A 490 26.76 3.19 33.61
N GLY A 491 27.48 4.29 33.78
CA GLY A 491 28.89 4.45 33.37
C GLY A 491 29.08 5.03 31.96
N GLU A 492 27.98 5.26 31.23
CA GLU A 492 28.00 5.97 29.94
C GLU A 492 27.61 7.43 30.15
N THR A 493 28.25 8.35 29.41
CA THR A 493 27.93 9.78 29.43
C THR A 493 27.30 10.17 28.12
N GLU A 494 26.01 10.49 28.16
CA GLU A 494 25.22 10.97 27.03
C GLU A 494 25.24 12.50 27.02
N ARG A 495 25.33 13.10 25.83
CA ARG A 495 25.40 14.55 25.62
C ARG A 495 24.09 15.01 25.00
N PHE A 496 23.57 16.14 25.48
CA PHE A 496 22.33 16.76 25.04
C PHE A 496 22.56 18.23 24.73
N TYR A 497 21.82 18.78 23.77
CA TYR A 497 21.92 20.19 23.41
C TYR A 497 20.61 20.70 22.80
N ASN A 498 20.38 22.01 22.83
CA ASN A 498 19.22 22.62 22.17
C ASN A 498 19.61 23.93 21.52
N TYR A 499 19.09 24.15 20.32
CA TYR A 499 19.11 25.45 19.66
C TYR A 499 17.87 26.24 20.05
N HIS A 500 18.08 27.51 20.44
CA HIS A 500 17.02 28.44 20.79
C HIS A 500 17.08 29.65 19.87
N ILE A 501 15.94 30.01 19.27
CA ILE A 501 15.82 31.13 18.34
C ILE A 501 14.94 32.19 19.01
N PHE A 502 15.49 33.37 19.25
CA PHE A 502 14.79 34.49 19.89
C PHE A 502 14.68 35.68 18.93
N HIS A 503 13.63 36.47 19.08
CA HIS A 503 13.50 37.78 18.41
C HIS A 503 12.61 38.70 19.26
N ASN A 504 12.74 40.02 19.11
CA ASN A 504 12.10 40.98 20.02
C ASN A 504 11.20 42.04 19.33
N PRO A 505 10.21 41.67 18.50
CA PRO A 505 9.21 42.61 18.02
C PRO A 505 8.16 42.86 19.11
N ASN A 506 8.20 44.05 19.73
CA ASN A 506 7.31 44.51 20.83
C ASN A 506 7.45 43.76 22.17
N HIS A 507 7.61 42.44 22.13
CA HIS A 507 7.81 41.51 23.24
C HIS A 507 9.01 40.61 22.97
N LEU A 508 9.58 39.99 24.02
CA LEU A 508 10.57 38.93 23.81
C LEU A 508 9.84 37.67 23.37
N ASN A 509 10.13 37.24 22.15
CA ASN A 509 9.53 36.06 21.54
C ASN A 509 10.57 34.94 21.35
N GLN A 510 10.12 33.71 21.43
CA GLN A 510 10.85 32.51 21.07
C GLN A 510 10.21 31.89 19.83
N ILE A 511 11.04 31.51 18.86
CA ILE A 511 10.62 30.74 17.69
C ILE A 511 10.85 29.27 18.01
N SER A 512 9.76 28.50 18.01
CA SER A 512 9.80 27.06 18.24
C SER A 512 8.70 26.38 17.45
N TYR A 513 8.73 25.05 17.42
CA TYR A 513 7.63 24.26 16.93
C TYR A 513 6.55 24.21 18.00
N PRO A 514 5.33 24.72 17.77
CA PRO A 514 4.25 24.62 18.75
C PRO A 514 3.97 23.16 19.11
N SER A 515 4.12 22.86 20.40
CA SER A 515 3.95 21.52 20.95
C SER A 515 2.66 21.41 21.75
N TYR A 516 1.99 20.26 21.64
CA TYR A 516 0.72 19.94 22.27
C TYR A 516 0.84 18.58 22.95
N PHE A 517 0.36 18.48 24.18
CA PHE A 517 0.47 17.22 24.92
C PHE A 517 -0.32 16.10 24.24
N LEU A 518 0.21 14.89 24.31
CA LEU A 518 -0.51 13.68 23.89
C LEU A 518 -1.11 12.99 25.13
N PRO A 519 -2.42 12.72 25.17
CA PRO A 519 -3.00 11.96 26.28
C PRO A 519 -2.77 10.45 26.13
N ILE A 520 -2.88 9.73 27.25
CA ILE A 520 -2.90 8.26 27.30
C ILE A 520 -4.00 7.76 26.35
N GLY A 521 -3.64 6.81 25.47
CA GLY A 521 -4.48 6.33 24.37
C GLY A 521 -3.91 6.63 22.98
N PHE A 522 -3.08 7.67 22.85
CA PHE A 522 -2.20 7.85 21.68
C PHE A 522 -0.90 7.03 21.80
N TYR A 523 -0.58 6.60 23.00
CA TYR A 523 0.51 5.69 23.34
C TYR A 523 0.05 4.74 24.45
N PHE A 524 0.66 3.56 24.49
CA PHE A 524 0.37 2.51 25.49
C PHE A 524 1.45 2.45 26.58
N SER A 525 2.68 2.84 26.26
CA SER A 525 3.77 2.96 27.23
C SER A 525 4.54 4.30 27.08
N PRO A 526 5.04 4.91 28.18
CA PRO A 526 5.79 6.17 28.11
C PRO A 526 7.06 6.11 27.26
N ASN A 527 7.58 4.91 26.98
CA ASN A 527 8.75 4.72 26.12
C ASN A 527 8.41 4.79 24.62
N GLU A 528 7.11 4.74 24.26
CA GLU A 528 6.65 4.86 22.87
C GLU A 528 6.49 6.31 22.40
N ILE A 529 6.56 7.27 23.33
CA ILE A 529 6.52 8.70 23.02
C ILE A 529 7.93 9.29 23.04
N GLU A 530 8.25 10.14 22.06
CA GLU A 530 9.56 10.77 21.98
C GLU A 530 9.81 11.70 23.17
N ASN A 531 8.87 12.59 23.51
CA ASN A 531 8.96 13.46 24.69
C ASN A 531 7.59 13.72 25.35
N GLY A 532 6.53 13.09 24.85
CA GLY A 532 5.14 13.25 25.32
C GLY A 532 4.32 14.33 24.62
N PHE A 533 4.86 14.94 23.57
CA PHE A 533 4.20 16.00 22.82
C PHE A 533 4.16 15.69 21.32
N TRP A 534 3.13 16.18 20.66
CA TRP A 534 3.07 16.33 19.21
C TRP A 534 3.37 17.79 18.85
N SER A 535 4.14 18.01 17.79
CA SER A 535 4.52 19.35 17.34
C SER A 535 4.01 19.65 15.93
N LYS A 536 3.62 20.90 15.67
CA LYS A 536 3.29 21.37 14.31
C LYS A 536 4.52 21.25 13.39
N LYS A 537 4.28 21.30 12.07
CA LYS A 537 5.32 21.17 11.03
C LYS A 537 6.05 22.47 10.69
N ASN A 538 5.56 23.61 11.17
CA ASN A 538 6.14 24.92 10.90
C ASN A 538 6.54 25.60 12.21
N LEU A 539 7.57 26.44 12.12
CA LEU A 539 8.01 27.27 13.23
C LEU A 539 7.04 28.44 13.41
N GLU A 540 6.69 28.74 14.66
CA GLU A 540 5.84 29.87 14.99
C GLU A 540 6.50 30.76 16.05
N SER A 541 6.22 32.06 15.97
CA SER A 541 6.64 33.03 16.98
C SER A 541 5.69 33.02 18.16
N GLN A 542 6.20 32.65 19.34
CA GLN A 542 5.45 32.67 20.58
C GLN A 542 6.08 33.70 21.55
N VAL A 543 5.22 34.47 22.23
CA VAL A 543 5.69 35.40 23.26
C VAL A 543 6.24 34.58 24.42
N LEU A 544 7.52 34.78 24.74
CA LEU A 544 8.16 34.22 25.93
C LEU A 544 7.91 35.13 27.12
N TYR A 545 8.25 36.42 27.01
CA TYR A 545 7.97 37.42 28.06
C TYR A 545 7.26 38.62 27.47
N TYR A 546 6.07 38.91 28.01
CA TYR A 546 5.33 40.11 27.67
C TYR A 546 5.99 41.36 28.26
N THR A 547 5.96 42.43 27.49
CA THR A 547 6.58 43.70 27.86
C THR A 547 5.72 44.87 27.41
N SER A 548 5.61 45.91 28.25
CA SER A 548 4.94 47.16 27.87
C SER A 548 5.99 48.15 27.37
N ASN A 549 6.01 48.44 26.07
CA ASN A 549 7.03 49.27 25.41
C ASN A 549 8.48 48.79 25.68
N GLY A 550 8.70 47.47 25.66
CA GLY A 550 10.01 46.85 25.95
C GLY A 550 10.36 46.72 27.43
N LEU A 551 9.48 47.16 28.35
CA LEU A 551 9.72 47.09 29.78
C LEU A 551 9.00 45.90 30.44
N LEU A 552 9.70 45.19 31.32
CA LEU A 552 9.12 44.36 32.37
C LEU A 552 8.66 45.26 33.51
N ARG A 553 7.49 44.98 34.09
CA ARG A 553 6.87 45.79 35.13
C ARG A 553 6.34 44.91 36.26
N ASP A 554 6.65 45.29 37.49
CA ASP A 554 6.12 44.68 38.70
C ASP A 554 4.60 44.84 38.79
N GLY A 555 3.91 43.73 39.06
CA GLY A 555 2.44 43.63 39.07
C GLY A 555 1.79 43.44 37.70
N GLU A 556 2.58 43.15 36.65
CA GLU A 556 2.02 42.84 35.32
C GLU A 556 1.27 41.50 35.34
N MET A 557 0.04 41.48 34.83
CA MET A 557 -0.80 40.29 34.70
C MET A 557 -1.47 40.25 33.33
N ILE A 558 -1.32 39.11 32.63
CA ILE A 558 -1.91 38.89 31.32
C ILE A 558 -2.44 37.47 31.24
N ASP A 559 -3.74 37.34 31.01
CA ASP A 559 -4.40 36.09 30.73
C ASP A 559 -4.92 36.06 29.29
N THR A 560 -4.71 34.94 28.62
CA THR A 560 -5.19 34.70 27.26
C THR A 560 -5.82 33.32 27.16
N ALA A 561 -6.83 33.18 26.31
CA ALA A 561 -7.45 31.90 26.02
C ALA A 561 -7.83 31.82 24.54
N TYR A 562 -7.53 30.69 23.89
CA TYR A 562 -7.87 30.47 22.48
C TYR A 562 -7.99 28.99 22.17
N TYR A 563 -8.68 28.68 21.07
CA TYR A 563 -8.71 27.33 20.51
C TYR A 563 -7.64 27.21 19.43
N ASP A 564 -6.97 26.06 19.39
CA ASP A 564 -6.02 25.72 18.34
C ASP A 564 -6.34 24.33 17.79
N THR A 565 -6.40 24.21 16.47
CA THR A 565 -6.76 22.96 15.78
C THR A 565 -5.50 22.35 15.18
N THR A 566 -5.18 21.13 15.59
CA THR A 566 -4.03 20.36 15.10
C THR A 566 -4.46 19.16 14.28
N ASP A 567 -3.50 18.46 13.67
CA ASP A 567 -3.75 17.20 12.95
C ASP A 567 -4.22 16.08 13.90
N ILE A 568 -4.04 16.26 15.21
CA ILE A 568 -4.37 15.28 16.25
C ILE A 568 -5.70 15.61 16.92
N ALA A 569 -5.91 16.86 17.33
CA ALA A 569 -7.08 17.27 18.11
C ALA A 569 -7.31 18.78 18.10
N ILE A 570 -8.44 19.21 18.66
CA ILE A 570 -8.68 20.60 19.01
C ILE A 570 -8.29 20.79 20.48
N TYR A 571 -7.43 21.76 20.76
CA TYR A 571 -7.01 22.12 22.10
C TYR A 571 -7.58 23.48 22.48
N PHE A 572 -8.14 23.60 23.68
CA PHE A 572 -8.40 24.88 24.33
C PHE A 572 -7.18 25.23 25.19
N ILE A 573 -6.53 26.34 24.87
CA ILE A 573 -5.29 26.76 25.50
C ILE A 573 -5.56 28.01 26.31
N GLU A 574 -5.24 27.95 27.60
CA GLU A 574 -5.27 29.09 28.52
C GLU A 574 -3.85 29.39 28.98
N LYS A 575 -3.44 30.66 28.91
CA LYS A 575 -2.15 31.12 29.41
C LYS A 575 -2.35 32.25 30.40
N SER A 576 -1.64 32.18 31.52
CA SER A 576 -1.54 33.26 32.50
C SER A 576 -0.07 33.64 32.67
N TYR A 577 0.20 34.94 32.74
CA TYR A 577 1.53 35.53 32.85
C TYR A 577 1.50 36.57 33.98
N GLU A 578 2.37 36.41 34.96
CA GLU A 578 2.49 37.30 36.12
C GLU A 578 3.95 37.73 36.33
N VAL A 579 4.17 39.01 36.64
CA VAL A 579 5.49 39.56 36.97
C VAL A 579 5.47 40.20 38.34
N GLU A 580 6.44 39.83 39.18
CA GLU A 580 6.64 40.43 40.50
C GLU A 580 8.13 40.68 40.78
N SER A 581 8.43 41.68 41.60
CA SER A 581 9.78 41.92 42.13
C SER A 581 10.07 40.91 43.22
N SER A 582 11.15 40.13 43.09
CA SER A 582 11.43 39.03 44.02
C SER A 582 12.93 38.79 44.16
N ALA A 583 13.41 38.56 45.38
CA ALA A 583 14.79 38.19 45.62
C ALA A 583 15.04 36.73 45.21
N VAL A 584 16.25 36.44 44.74
CA VAL A 584 16.66 35.07 44.37
C VAL A 584 18.07 34.78 44.85
N THR A 585 18.30 33.57 45.33
CA THR A 585 19.64 33.09 45.72
C THR A 585 20.04 31.95 44.80
N VAL A 586 21.23 32.06 44.21
CA VAL A 586 21.77 31.09 43.25
C VAL A 586 23.26 30.86 43.51
N PRO A 587 23.82 29.70 43.12
CA PRO A 587 25.22 29.34 43.36
C PRO A 587 26.20 30.03 42.38
N ALA A 588 26.03 31.34 42.18
CA ALA A 588 26.83 32.15 41.24
C ALA A 588 28.06 32.83 41.88
N GLY A 589 28.35 32.54 43.15
CA GLY A 589 29.43 33.14 43.90
C GLY A 589 30.79 32.55 43.52
N ASN A 590 31.84 33.37 43.64
CA ASN A 590 33.20 32.96 43.31
C ASN A 590 33.67 31.80 44.21
N ARG A 591 34.23 30.75 43.59
CA ARG A 591 34.86 29.59 44.25
C ARG A 591 36.30 29.41 43.79
N SER A 592 37.17 28.90 44.67
CA SER A 592 38.60 28.78 44.41
C SER A 592 38.98 27.68 43.42
N SER A 593 38.23 26.57 43.40
CA SER A 593 38.38 25.47 42.44
C SER A 593 37.05 24.72 42.28
N LEU A 594 36.98 23.79 41.32
CA LEU A 594 35.80 22.96 41.10
C LEU A 594 35.57 21.93 42.22
N ASP A 595 36.58 21.65 43.04
CA ASP A 595 36.52 20.68 44.16
C ASP A 595 35.90 21.27 45.44
N VAL A 596 35.55 22.55 45.42
CA VAL A 596 34.92 23.26 46.53
C VAL A 596 33.47 23.57 46.13
N PRO A 597 32.49 23.42 47.05
CA PRO A 597 31.11 23.79 46.76
C PRO A 597 31.02 25.24 46.27
N ALA A 598 30.11 25.47 45.33
CA ALA A 598 29.77 26.79 44.87
C ALA A 598 29.23 27.65 46.01
N LYS A 599 29.45 28.97 45.91
CA LYS A 599 29.01 29.90 46.94
C LYS A 599 27.72 30.57 46.50
N ASP A 600 26.75 30.63 47.41
CA ASP A 600 25.49 31.32 47.14
C ASP A 600 25.69 32.83 46.99
N THR A 601 24.97 33.41 46.03
CA THR A 601 24.83 34.85 45.79
C THR A 601 23.35 35.19 45.80
N THR A 602 22.95 36.15 46.63
CA THR A 602 21.57 36.63 46.73
C THR A 602 21.42 37.95 45.99
N PHE A 603 20.51 38.00 45.04
CA PHE A 603 20.06 39.20 44.35
C PHE A 603 18.79 39.72 45.01
N THR A 604 18.70 41.05 45.17
CA THR A 604 17.59 41.67 45.89
C THR A 604 16.37 41.90 45.01
N GLU A 605 15.20 42.16 45.61
CA GLU A 605 13.93 42.42 44.90
C GLU A 605 14.01 43.59 43.90
N ASN A 606 14.90 44.56 44.11
CA ASN A 606 15.08 45.69 43.20
C ASN A 606 15.90 45.35 41.94
N GLU A 607 16.57 44.19 41.94
CA GLU A 607 17.48 43.76 40.88
C GLU A 607 16.91 42.59 40.08
N CYS A 608 15.78 42.03 40.52
CA CYS A 608 15.28 40.76 40.04
C CYS A 608 13.75 40.77 39.85
N PHE A 609 13.32 40.36 38.66
CA PHE A 609 11.92 40.06 38.37
C PHE A 609 11.72 38.55 38.40
N LYS A 610 10.71 38.10 39.13
CA LYS A 610 10.16 36.76 39.04
C LYS A 610 8.96 36.79 38.09
N ILE A 611 9.01 35.94 37.09
CA ILE A 611 7.98 35.78 36.08
C ILE A 611 7.38 34.40 36.23
N THR A 612 6.07 34.33 36.44
CA THR A 612 5.32 33.07 36.53
C THR A 612 4.45 32.95 35.29
N MET A 613 4.60 31.86 34.55
CA MET A 613 3.80 31.54 33.37
C MET A 613 3.10 30.21 33.60
N VAL A 614 1.77 30.19 33.44
CA VAL A 614 0.98 28.97 33.52
C VAL A 614 0.27 28.78 32.19
N THR A 615 0.51 27.65 31.52
CA THR A 615 -0.22 27.22 30.33
C THR A 615 -1.05 26.01 30.68
N THR A 616 -2.35 26.05 30.45
CA THR A 616 -3.26 24.90 30.54
C THR A 616 -3.74 24.57 29.14
N MET A 617 -3.57 23.32 28.73
CA MET A 617 -4.03 22.78 27.47
C MET A 617 -5.10 21.73 27.76
N THR A 618 -6.31 21.97 27.28
CA THR A 618 -7.45 21.04 27.40
C THR A 618 -7.75 20.44 26.04
N MET A 619 -7.67 19.11 25.92
CA MET A 619 -8.08 18.42 24.70
C MET A 619 -9.62 18.38 24.61
N VAL A 620 -10.17 19.09 23.62
CA VAL A 620 -11.62 19.19 23.43
C VAL A 620 -12.19 17.81 23.09
N GLY A 621 -13.25 17.42 23.80
CA GLY A 621 -13.92 16.13 23.65
C GLY A 621 -13.59 15.17 24.79
N SER A 622 -12.31 14.83 24.99
CA SER A 622 -11.90 13.97 26.10
C SER A 622 -11.92 14.71 27.45
N GLY A 623 -11.70 16.03 27.43
CA GLY A 623 -11.61 16.85 28.64
C GLY A 623 -10.35 16.58 29.46
N VAL A 624 -9.33 15.95 28.84
CA VAL A 624 -8.03 15.76 29.48
C VAL A 624 -7.28 17.08 29.43
N ASP A 625 -6.74 17.48 30.58
CA ASP A 625 -6.01 18.72 30.79
C ASP A 625 -4.55 18.41 31.10
N PHE A 626 -3.66 19.17 30.47
CA PHE A 626 -2.25 19.22 30.80
C PHE A 626 -1.89 20.65 31.17
N GLY A 627 -1.25 20.84 32.31
CA GLY A 627 -0.75 22.15 32.72
C GLY A 627 0.77 22.18 32.77
N GLN A 628 1.33 23.29 32.34
CA GLN A 628 2.75 23.61 32.45
C GLN A 628 2.88 24.95 33.18
N LYS A 629 3.72 24.99 34.21
CA LYS A 629 4.04 26.19 34.98
C LYS A 629 5.54 26.43 34.94
N THR A 630 5.95 27.57 34.41
CA THR A 630 7.35 27.99 34.35
C THR A 630 7.53 29.20 35.24
N ILE A 631 8.50 29.14 36.14
CA ILE A 631 8.89 30.26 37.00
C ILE A 631 10.31 30.65 36.64
N SER A 632 10.54 31.90 36.26
CA SER A 632 11.85 32.42 35.84
C SER A 632 12.22 33.64 36.66
N TRP A 633 13.44 33.67 37.19
CA TRP A 633 14.01 34.83 37.86
C TRP A 633 15.05 35.47 36.96
N LEU A 634 14.76 36.70 36.53
CA LEU A 634 15.59 37.51 35.66
C LEU A 634 16.32 38.56 36.48
N VAL A 635 17.65 38.59 36.41
CA VAL A 635 18.48 39.50 37.19
C VAL A 635 19.14 40.51 36.27
N LYS A 636 19.06 41.78 36.66
CA LYS A 636 19.63 42.90 35.91
C LYS A 636 21.12 42.70 35.60
N ASN A 637 21.49 42.83 34.32
CA ASN A 637 22.83 42.63 33.77
C ASN A 637 23.44 41.24 34.00
N LYS A 638 22.63 40.25 34.36
CA LYS A 638 23.05 38.85 34.56
C LYS A 638 22.22 37.87 33.77
N GLY A 639 21.01 38.26 33.43
CA GLY A 639 20.10 37.47 32.62
C GLY A 639 19.26 36.52 33.45
N LEU A 640 18.96 35.35 32.89
CA LEU A 640 18.29 34.30 33.63
C LEU A 640 19.16 33.81 34.80
N ALA A 641 18.69 34.01 36.02
CA ALA A 641 19.39 33.55 37.23
C ALA A 641 18.87 32.18 37.70
N LYS A 642 17.57 31.98 37.65
CA LYS A 642 16.94 30.72 38.06
C LYS A 642 15.73 30.46 37.18
N SER A 643 15.48 29.20 36.84
CA SER A 643 14.22 28.83 36.20
C SER A 643 13.76 27.45 36.65
N GLU A 644 12.47 27.31 36.90
CA GLU A 644 11.82 26.08 37.34
C GLU A 644 10.66 25.77 36.41
N ILE A 645 10.49 24.49 36.06
CA ILE A 645 9.37 23.98 35.30
C ILE A 645 8.61 22.99 36.18
N TYR A 646 7.31 23.16 36.24
CA TYR A 646 6.36 22.25 36.86
C TYR A 646 5.34 21.82 35.82
N ILE A 647 4.83 20.61 35.96
CA ILE A 647 3.73 20.11 35.15
C ILE A 647 2.59 19.61 36.03
N ARG A 648 1.39 19.55 35.47
CA ARG A 648 0.22 18.90 36.07
C ARG A 648 -0.57 18.15 34.99
N TRP A 649 -1.34 17.17 35.44
CA TRP A 649 -2.25 16.38 34.61
C TRP A 649 -3.66 16.48 35.16
N THR A 650 -4.66 16.15 34.35
CA THR A 650 -6.08 16.15 34.73
C THR A 650 -6.30 15.61 36.13
N GLU A 651 -6.77 16.48 37.03
CA GLU A 651 -7.14 16.07 38.37
C GLU A 651 -8.55 15.46 38.39
N HIS A 652 -8.83 14.58 39.37
CA HIS A 652 -10.16 14.00 39.48
C HIS A 652 -11.14 15.08 39.99
N PRO A 653 -12.18 15.43 39.24
CA PRO A 653 -12.95 16.67 39.46
C PRO A 653 -13.77 16.70 40.76
N PHE A 654 -13.92 15.55 41.44
CA PHE A 654 -14.75 15.43 42.63
C PHE A 654 -14.04 14.79 43.84
N ASP A 655 -12.80 14.33 43.68
CA ASP A 655 -12.11 13.57 44.74
C ASP A 655 -10.60 13.77 44.67
N SER A 656 -10.06 14.52 45.64
CA SER A 656 -8.62 14.78 45.76
C SER A 656 -7.82 13.51 46.06
N ASP A 657 -8.42 12.52 46.72
CA ASP A 657 -7.72 11.28 47.09
C ASP A 657 -7.43 10.39 45.87
N LEU A 658 -8.19 10.58 44.78
CA LEU A 658 -8.03 9.90 43.50
C LEU A 658 -7.14 10.67 42.51
N THR A 659 -6.65 11.85 42.89
CA THR A 659 -5.75 12.65 42.04
C THR A 659 -4.31 12.11 42.13
N PRO A 660 -3.60 11.90 41.01
CA PRO A 660 -2.19 11.52 41.04
C PRO A 660 -1.35 12.53 41.85
N ASN A 661 -0.43 12.04 42.68
CA ASN A 661 0.41 12.87 43.57
C ASN A 661 -0.36 13.71 44.60
N ASN A 662 -1.49 13.22 45.11
CA ASN A 662 -2.33 13.89 46.13
C ASN A 662 -1.59 14.44 47.37
N ASN A 663 -0.40 13.92 47.70
CA ASN A 663 0.44 14.45 48.79
C ASN A 663 1.03 15.84 48.50
N ASN A 664 0.97 16.33 47.26
CA ASN A 664 1.57 17.58 46.80
C ASN A 664 0.52 18.58 46.26
N LEU A 665 -0.72 18.50 46.75
CA LEU A 665 -1.78 19.42 46.34
C LEU A 665 -1.54 20.84 46.88
N ASP A 666 -1.73 21.85 46.03
CA ASP A 666 -1.65 23.26 46.41
C ASP A 666 -2.99 23.79 46.98
N SER A 667 -3.05 25.10 47.27
CA SER A 667 -4.25 25.77 47.79
C SER A 667 -5.44 25.77 46.81
N GLN A 668 -5.21 25.44 45.55
CA GLN A 668 -6.23 25.31 44.49
C GLN A 668 -6.57 23.84 44.22
N ASN A 669 -6.09 22.91 45.05
CA ASN A 669 -6.27 21.47 44.91
C ASN A 669 -5.67 20.92 43.60
N GLN A 670 -4.56 21.50 43.14
CA GLN A 670 -3.82 21.06 41.95
C GLN A 670 -2.51 20.38 42.35
N ALA A 671 -2.13 19.32 41.64
CA ALA A 671 -0.91 18.55 41.91
C ALA A 671 0.20 18.91 40.92
N TRP A 672 0.97 19.96 41.24
CA TRP A 672 2.11 20.40 40.43
C TRP A 672 3.37 19.58 40.77
N VAL A 673 3.95 18.92 39.77
CA VAL A 673 5.17 18.12 39.88
C VAL A 673 6.33 18.87 39.23
N GLY A 674 7.46 19.01 39.93
CA GLY A 674 8.67 19.63 39.39
C GLY A 674 9.29 18.76 38.31
N LEU A 675 9.50 19.32 37.13
CA LEU A 675 10.13 18.65 35.99
C LEU A 675 11.60 19.02 35.84
N ASN A 676 11.96 20.29 35.95
CA ASN A 676 13.34 20.71 35.78
C ASN A 676 13.60 22.01 36.53
N ARG A 677 14.84 22.20 36.97
CA ARG A 677 15.31 23.45 37.55
C ARG A 677 16.72 23.72 37.07
N ILE A 678 16.97 24.98 36.73
CA ILE A 678 18.30 25.50 36.46
C ILE A 678 18.62 26.68 37.37
N GLU A 679 19.85 26.75 37.86
CA GLU A 679 20.36 27.86 38.67
C GLU A 679 21.71 28.34 38.13
N LEU A 680 21.86 29.65 37.99
CA LEU A 680 23.03 30.29 37.40
C LEU A 680 24.27 30.09 38.28
N THR A 681 25.38 29.70 37.64
CA THR A 681 26.69 29.54 38.28
C THR A 681 27.69 30.60 37.86
N SER A 682 27.62 31.03 36.60
CA SER A 682 28.50 32.07 36.06
C SER A 682 27.94 32.59 34.76
N VAL A 683 28.16 33.88 34.50
CA VAL A 683 27.80 34.52 33.23
C VAL A 683 28.87 35.53 32.84
N ASN A 684 29.24 35.51 31.56
CA ASN A 684 30.08 36.50 30.91
C ASN A 684 29.32 37.05 29.70
N MET A 685 29.32 38.37 29.55
CA MET A 685 28.71 39.06 28.40
C MET A 685 29.74 40.02 27.83
N GLN A 686 30.24 39.73 26.62
CA GLN A 686 31.21 40.60 25.94
C GLN A 686 30.47 41.49 24.94
N SER A 687 30.68 42.81 25.02
CA SER A 687 30.07 43.75 24.09
C SER A 687 30.75 43.69 22.72
N GLU A 688 30.04 43.24 21.70
CA GLU A 688 30.48 43.32 20.31
C GLU A 688 29.54 44.21 19.50
N ASN A 689 30.08 44.96 18.52
CA ASN A 689 29.25 45.76 17.61
C ASN A 689 28.82 44.87 16.42
N ASN A 690 27.50 44.71 16.21
CA ASN A 690 26.90 43.92 15.12
C ASN A 690 27.50 44.15 13.72
N ALA A 691 27.90 45.40 13.41
CA ALA A 691 28.46 45.75 12.11
C ALA A 691 29.86 45.13 11.84
N PHE A 692 30.63 44.82 12.89
CA PHE A 692 31.96 44.22 12.74
C PHE A 692 31.93 42.69 12.78
N ARG A 693 30.98 42.07 13.49
CA ARG A 693 30.83 40.60 13.58
C ARG A 693 30.71 39.93 12.21
N ARG A 694 29.93 40.52 11.29
CA ARG A 694 29.77 40.04 9.90
C ARG A 694 31.00 40.24 9.01
N LEU A 695 31.85 41.21 9.34
CA LEU A 695 33.05 41.56 8.56
C LEU A 695 34.29 40.77 9.02
N THR A 696 34.34 40.36 10.30
CA THR A 696 35.49 39.64 10.88
C THR A 696 35.31 38.13 10.92
N ASN A 697 34.08 37.61 10.84
CA ASN A 697 33.77 36.18 10.69
C ASN A 697 33.09 35.91 9.33
N PRO A 698 33.80 35.98 8.20
CA PRO A 698 33.28 35.41 6.96
C PRO A 698 33.01 33.91 7.15
N VAL A 699 32.00 33.37 6.45
CA VAL A 699 31.77 31.93 6.33
C VAL A 699 33.11 31.25 6.08
N LYS A 700 33.61 30.50 7.07
CA LYS A 700 34.84 29.73 6.91
C LYS A 700 34.54 28.68 5.83
N ALA A 701 35.01 28.91 4.61
CA ALA A 701 34.95 27.91 3.56
C ALA A 701 35.88 26.77 3.95
N ILE A 702 35.30 25.69 4.48
CA ILE A 702 36.01 24.47 4.84
C ILE A 702 35.83 23.49 3.68
N GLU A 703 36.94 22.99 3.15
CA GLU A 703 36.90 21.98 2.11
C GLU A 703 36.33 20.68 2.70
N LEU A 704 35.59 19.91 1.89
CA LEU A 704 34.85 18.72 2.34
C LEU A 704 35.74 17.70 3.11
N ARG A 705 37.04 17.70 2.82
CA ARG A 705 38.06 16.85 3.44
C ARG A 705 38.52 17.29 4.83
N ASP A 706 38.34 18.57 5.19
CA ASP A 706 38.86 19.18 6.42
C ASP A 706 37.77 19.29 7.51
N ILE A 707 36.59 18.72 7.23
CA ILE A 707 35.38 18.74 8.05
C ILE A 707 35.58 17.95 9.36
N GLY A 708 36.21 16.77 9.32
CA GLY A 708 36.36 15.90 10.50
C GLY A 708 37.34 16.37 11.58
N ASP A 709 38.15 17.39 11.30
CA ASP A 709 39.25 17.84 12.17
C ASP A 709 38.98 19.20 12.86
N HIS A 710 37.83 19.83 12.61
CA HIS A 710 37.54 21.18 13.11
C HIS A 710 36.66 21.15 14.38
N PRO A 711 37.12 21.70 15.52
CA PRO A 711 36.42 21.58 16.82
C PRO A 711 35.05 22.29 16.88
N ASP A 712 34.84 23.33 16.05
CA ASP A 712 33.50 23.94 15.91
C ASP A 712 32.48 23.03 15.19
N PHE A 713 32.92 21.92 14.56
CA PHE A 713 32.11 20.95 13.82
C PHE A 713 31.89 19.66 14.62
N ASN A 714 31.44 19.73 15.87
CA ASN A 714 30.94 18.52 16.54
C ASN A 714 29.64 17.95 15.89
N PHE A 715 29.27 18.39 14.68
CA PHE A 715 28.11 18.00 13.86
C PHE A 715 26.88 17.74 14.72
N ASP A 716 26.44 18.76 15.46
CA ASP A 716 25.22 18.68 16.26
C ASP A 716 24.04 19.16 15.39
N PRO A 717 23.32 18.25 14.69
CA PRO A 717 22.12 18.55 13.92
C PRO A 717 21.17 19.46 14.70
N PHE A 718 20.51 20.40 14.02
CA PHE A 718 19.26 20.87 14.59
C PHE A 718 18.27 19.69 14.72
N TYR A 719 17.76 19.45 15.92
CA TYR A 719 16.63 18.55 16.14
C TYR A 719 15.50 19.26 16.87
N VAL A 720 14.28 18.81 16.59
CA VAL A 720 13.07 19.38 17.21
C VAL A 720 13.00 18.93 18.66
N SER A 721 12.95 19.88 19.58
CA SER A 721 12.68 19.61 20.99
C SER A 721 11.64 20.59 21.54
N ASN A 722 10.88 20.14 22.52
CA ASN A 722 9.92 21.02 23.21
C ASN A 722 10.69 21.86 24.22
N GLN A 723 10.59 23.18 24.11
CA GLN A 723 11.44 24.13 24.84
C GLN A 723 10.61 25.30 25.35
N VAL A 724 10.97 25.81 26.53
CA VAL A 724 10.48 27.11 27.05
C VAL A 724 11.63 27.89 27.66
N GLY A 725 11.89 29.07 27.11
CA GLY A 725 13.09 29.83 27.41
C GLY A 725 14.31 29.03 26.96
N ILE A 726 15.24 28.76 27.88
CA ILE A 726 16.45 27.97 27.60
C ILE A 726 16.36 26.53 28.11
N GLN A 727 15.20 26.14 28.66
CA GLN A 727 14.96 24.80 29.22
C GLN A 727 14.22 23.90 28.25
N THR A 728 14.52 22.61 28.34
CA THR A 728 13.81 21.53 27.63
C THR A 728 12.64 21.01 28.46
N LEU A 729 11.53 20.72 27.81
CA LEU A 729 10.39 20.00 28.36
C LEU A 729 10.37 18.56 27.82
N ASP A 730 10.82 17.60 28.62
CA ASP A 730 10.82 16.18 28.27
C ASP A 730 10.18 15.36 29.40
N LEU A 731 9.02 14.75 29.15
CA LEU A 731 8.29 14.00 30.17
C LEU A 731 8.98 12.69 30.56
N ARG A 732 9.93 12.18 29.76
CA ARG A 732 10.68 10.96 30.09
C ARG A 732 11.56 11.16 31.32
N GLU A 733 11.98 12.41 31.60
CA GLU A 733 12.79 12.73 32.78
C GLU A 733 12.05 12.42 34.10
N LEU A 734 10.71 12.32 34.10
CA LEU A 734 9.93 11.91 35.28
C LEU A 734 9.96 10.42 35.59
N SER A 735 10.36 9.60 34.62
CA SER A 735 10.40 8.13 34.79
C SER A 735 11.68 7.61 35.42
N GLU A 736 12.64 8.52 35.68
CA GLU A 736 13.96 8.24 36.25
C GLU A 736 13.97 8.23 37.78
#